data_AF-A0A559A4G6-F1
#
_entry.id   AF-A0A559A4G6-F1
#
_cell.length_a   1.000
_cell.length_b   1.000
_cell.length_c   1.000
_cell.angle_alpha   90.00
_cell.angle_beta   90.00
_cell.angle_gamma   90.00
#
_symmetry.space_group_name_H-M   'P 1'
#
loop_
_entity.id
_entity.type
_entity.pdbx_description
1 polymer ?
#
loop_
_entity_poly.entity_id
_entity_poly.type
_entity_poly.pdbx_seq_one_letter_code
_entity_poly.pdbx_strand_id
1 'polypeptide(L)'
;MKTIGNRYVVVDLEATSTGSKAKIIQVGIVVIEDGEIVDHYTTDVNPHEPLDAHIKELTGLTDQRLAQAPDFSQVARKIFDLVEDGIFVAHNVQFDANLLAENLFFEGYELRNPRVDTVELAQVFFPELEKYSLPILCRELGIPLKHAHTALSDAQATAELLLFLREKMTQLPKGLLERLLEMADALLYESYLVIEETYRNQSILSSPDLVQVQGLYFKKTAASLELRKLSQDFSKNISLLNLEVREEQESFAKEVVLLLKDEPVSLIQAPTGIGKTYGYLLPALSQSKERQIVLSVPTKILQNQIMEEEGKRLKEVFHTDIHSLKGPQNYLKLDAFYHSLQENDENRLFRRFKMQVLVWLTETETGDLDEIGQLYRYQHFLADLRHDGNLSSQSLFVTEDFWKRSQERAETCKLLVTNHAYLVTRLEDNPEFVSDRLLIIDEVQKILLALENLLQETYDIQSIIDLIDKALVGEENRVQQRILESIRFECLYLIEQFQSGKSRKNILDSLDNLHQYFSELEVEGFDELVRYFTAEGDYWLEVTETSQKKIQISSTKSGRTLLSSLLPESCQVLGVSATLEISQRVSLADLLGYPEAKFVKIESRGKQEQEVVMVKDFPLVTETSLEVYAREVAALLVEIQAFQQPILVLFTAKDILLAVSDLLTVSHLAQYKNGDVHQLKKRFEKGEQQILLGAASFWEGVDFSSHPFVIQVVPRLPFQNPQEPLTKKINQELNQEGKNAFYDYQLPMAIIRLKQALGRSMRREYQRSLTLILDRRIVGKRYGKQIVASLAEEATVKTISRSEVDEAIDRFFNEL
;
A
#
# COMPACT_ATOMS: atom_id res chain seq x y z
N MET A 1 3.36 44.51 -31.29
CA MET A 1 3.71 43.85 -30.02
C MET A 1 3.45 42.36 -30.23
N LYS A 2 4.50 41.53 -30.25
CA LYS A 2 4.32 40.07 -30.22
C LYS A 2 3.59 39.76 -28.91
N THR A 3 2.47 39.06 -28.98
CA THR A 3 1.77 38.55 -27.80
C THR A 3 2.70 37.58 -27.08
N ILE A 4 3.27 38.04 -25.96
CA ILE A 4 3.92 37.18 -24.97
C ILE A 4 2.81 36.23 -24.51
N GLY A 5 2.81 34.98 -24.98
CA GLY A 5 1.73 34.05 -24.68
C GLY A 5 1.82 32.67 -25.32
N ASN A 6 2.52 32.51 -26.45
CA ASN A 6 2.51 31.23 -27.20
C ASN A 6 3.91 30.65 -27.49
N ARG A 7 4.98 31.17 -26.87
CA ARG A 7 6.35 30.70 -27.08
C ARG A 7 6.93 30.09 -25.80
N TYR A 8 7.09 28.78 -25.79
CA TYR A 8 7.76 28.04 -24.72
C TYR A 8 9.13 27.58 -25.18
N VAL A 9 10.13 27.72 -24.31
CA VAL A 9 11.50 27.27 -24.55
C VAL A 9 11.80 26.24 -23.49
N VAL A 10 11.74 24.98 -23.89
CA VAL A 10 11.96 23.82 -23.04
C VAL A 10 13.46 23.56 -23.00
N VAL A 11 14.03 23.54 -21.82
CA VAL A 11 15.47 23.40 -21.61
C VAL A 11 15.74 22.26 -20.64
N ASP A 12 16.75 21.48 -20.98
CA ASP A 12 17.31 20.44 -20.12
C ASP A 12 18.84 20.53 -20.19
N LEU A 13 19.50 20.36 -19.04
CA LEU A 13 20.95 20.49 -18.91
C LEU A 13 21.55 19.23 -18.29
N GLU A 14 22.63 18.75 -18.89
CA GLU A 14 23.53 17.83 -18.21
C GLU A 14 24.66 18.61 -17.55
N ALA A 15 25.05 18.19 -16.34
CA ALA A 15 26.06 18.88 -15.55
C ALA A 15 27.09 17.93 -14.89
N THR A 16 28.23 18.48 -14.47
CA THR A 16 29.29 17.72 -13.79
C THR A 16 28.87 17.20 -12.40
N SER A 17 27.87 17.83 -11.77
CA SER A 17 27.27 17.41 -10.50
C SER A 17 25.91 18.08 -10.28
N THR A 18 25.25 17.79 -9.16
CA THR A 18 23.98 18.46 -8.75
C THR A 18 24.20 19.61 -7.74
N GLY A 19 25.45 19.96 -7.44
CA GLY A 19 25.79 20.99 -6.45
C GLY A 19 25.89 22.40 -7.03
N SER A 20 26.08 23.41 -6.17
CA SER A 20 26.24 24.81 -6.58
C SER A 20 27.51 25.13 -7.37
N LYS A 21 28.42 24.15 -7.53
CA LYS A 21 29.63 24.26 -8.37
C LYS A 21 29.52 23.48 -9.67
N ALA A 22 28.33 22.99 -10.00
CA ALA A 22 28.09 22.24 -11.21
C ALA A 22 28.45 23.08 -12.44
N LYS A 23 29.09 22.45 -13.43
CA LYS A 23 29.34 23.03 -14.75
C LYS A 23 28.46 22.35 -15.78
N ILE A 24 27.93 23.13 -16.71
CA ILE A 24 27.15 22.62 -17.84
C ILE A 24 28.07 21.81 -18.76
N ILE A 25 27.66 20.60 -19.10
CA ILE A 25 28.40 19.71 -20.04
C ILE A 25 27.62 19.44 -21.31
N GLN A 26 26.29 19.59 -21.26
CA GLN A 26 25.43 19.55 -22.43
C GLN A 26 24.20 20.43 -22.21
N VAL A 27 23.73 21.04 -23.30
CA VAL A 27 22.49 21.84 -23.32
C VAL A 27 21.56 21.23 -24.37
N GLY A 28 20.32 20.99 -23.99
CA GLY A 28 19.22 20.64 -24.88
C GLY A 28 18.14 21.71 -24.82
N ILE A 29 17.70 22.22 -25.97
CA ILE A 29 16.66 23.23 -26.08
C ILE A 29 15.66 22.79 -27.14
N VAL A 30 14.37 22.88 -26.83
CA VAL A 30 13.27 22.66 -27.76
C VAL A 30 12.34 23.87 -27.70
N VAL A 31 12.01 24.44 -28.85
CA VAL A 31 11.15 25.62 -28.96
C VAL A 31 9.77 25.20 -29.43
N ILE A 32 8.75 25.58 -28.66
CA ILE A 32 7.34 25.40 -29.00
C ILE A 32 6.76 26.78 -29.32
N GLU A 33 6.17 26.92 -30.50
CA GLU A 33 5.41 28.10 -30.91
C GLU A 33 4.02 27.68 -31.38
N ASP A 34 2.99 28.36 -30.88
CA ASP A 34 1.58 28.10 -31.23
C ASP A 34 1.13 26.63 -31.02
N GLY A 35 1.79 25.93 -30.08
CA GLY A 35 1.49 24.53 -29.76
C GLY A 35 2.19 23.49 -30.64
N GLU A 36 3.05 23.92 -31.57
CA GLU A 36 3.88 23.04 -32.38
C GLU A 36 5.37 23.19 -32.02
N ILE A 37 6.11 22.09 -32.09
CA ILE A 37 7.56 22.11 -31.92
C ILE A 37 8.17 22.64 -33.23
N VAL A 38 8.79 23.83 -33.18
CA VAL A 38 9.27 24.55 -34.37
C VAL A 38 10.78 24.55 -34.52
N ASP A 39 11.53 24.37 -33.43
CA ASP A 39 13.00 24.38 -33.45
C ASP A 39 13.59 23.50 -32.34
N HIS A 40 14.82 23.04 -32.55
CA HIS A 40 15.61 22.31 -31.58
C HIS A 40 17.09 22.71 -31.65
N TYR A 41 17.74 22.77 -30.49
CA TYR A 41 19.15 23.09 -30.39
C TYR A 41 19.82 22.20 -29.35
N THR A 42 21.01 21.70 -29.68
CA THR A 42 21.84 20.97 -28.73
C THR A 42 23.30 21.35 -28.92
N THR A 43 24.04 21.39 -27.82
CA THR A 43 25.48 21.56 -27.83
C THR A 43 26.09 20.87 -26.62
N ASP A 44 27.24 20.24 -26.82
CA ASP A 44 28.12 19.87 -25.72
C ASP A 44 28.89 21.12 -25.27
N VAL A 45 29.35 21.14 -24.03
CA VAL A 45 30.15 22.22 -23.44
C VAL A 45 31.34 21.62 -22.71
N ASN A 46 32.52 22.20 -22.90
CA ASN A 46 33.73 21.74 -22.23
C ASN A 46 33.75 22.22 -20.76
N PRO A 47 33.70 21.32 -19.76
CA PRO A 47 33.73 21.73 -18.36
C PRO A 47 35.15 22.04 -17.84
N HIS A 48 36.18 21.79 -18.67
CA HIS A 48 37.61 21.88 -18.32
C HIS A 48 38.02 21.03 -17.10
N GLU A 49 37.27 19.97 -16.83
CA GLU A 49 37.55 19.01 -15.76
C GLU A 49 37.09 17.60 -16.19
N PRO A 50 37.74 16.53 -15.70
CA PRO A 50 37.30 15.17 -16.00
C PRO A 50 35.94 14.88 -15.37
N LEU A 51 35.08 14.12 -16.06
CA LEU A 51 33.82 13.67 -15.50
C LEU A 51 34.02 12.48 -14.56
N ASP A 52 33.23 12.47 -13.49
CA ASP A 52 33.08 11.30 -12.62
C ASP A 52 32.51 10.11 -13.39
N ALA A 53 32.89 8.89 -12.99
CA ALA A 53 32.51 7.65 -13.68
C ALA A 53 30.98 7.48 -13.79
N HIS A 54 30.24 7.88 -12.75
CA HIS A 54 28.79 7.80 -12.72
C HIS A 54 28.12 8.74 -13.75
N ILE A 55 28.65 9.95 -13.96
CA ILE A 55 28.10 10.91 -14.94
C ILE A 55 28.35 10.41 -16.38
N LYS A 56 29.51 9.79 -16.64
CA LYS A 56 29.81 9.16 -17.94
C LYS A 56 28.84 8.02 -18.24
N GLU A 57 28.53 7.21 -17.25
CA GLU A 57 27.57 6.11 -17.37
C GLU A 57 26.15 6.62 -17.58
N LEU A 58 25.74 7.66 -16.85
CA LEU A 58 24.41 8.25 -16.97
C LEU A 58 24.18 8.90 -18.34
N THR A 59 25.08 9.80 -18.75
CA THR A 59 24.89 10.67 -19.93
C THR A 59 25.45 10.10 -21.23
N GLY A 60 26.31 9.07 -21.15
CA GLY A 60 27.07 8.57 -22.29
C GLY A 60 28.15 9.52 -22.83
N LEU A 61 28.41 10.65 -22.15
CA LEU A 61 29.47 11.60 -22.53
C LEU A 61 30.85 11.11 -22.09
N THR A 62 31.88 11.41 -22.89
CA THR A 62 33.28 11.04 -22.60
C THR A 62 34.16 12.27 -22.48
N ASP A 63 35.22 12.20 -21.65
CA ASP A 63 36.18 13.29 -21.51
C ASP A 63 36.80 13.68 -22.87
N GLN A 64 37.01 12.70 -23.77
CA GLN A 64 37.53 12.93 -25.12
C GLN A 64 36.58 13.75 -25.99
N ARG A 65 35.27 13.51 -25.89
CA ARG A 65 34.23 14.26 -26.60
C ARG A 65 34.12 15.68 -26.05
N LEU A 66 34.05 15.83 -24.72
CA LEU A 66 33.92 17.14 -24.08
C LEU A 66 35.17 18.01 -24.21
N ALA A 67 36.36 17.41 -24.29
CA ALA A 67 37.59 18.16 -24.55
C ALA A 67 37.61 18.85 -25.94
N GLN A 68 36.78 18.38 -26.88
CA GLN A 68 36.62 18.97 -28.21
C GLN A 68 35.39 19.89 -28.31
N ALA A 69 34.56 19.92 -27.26
CA ALA A 69 33.38 20.77 -27.21
C ALA A 69 33.77 22.24 -27.04
N PRO A 70 32.91 23.19 -27.49
CA PRO A 70 33.15 24.61 -27.27
C PRO A 70 33.10 24.99 -25.79
N ASP A 71 33.74 26.11 -25.45
CA ASP A 71 33.57 26.77 -24.16
C ASP A 71 32.16 27.38 -24.09
N PHE A 72 31.60 27.49 -22.87
CA PHE A 72 30.27 28.06 -22.70
C PHE A 72 30.14 29.47 -23.31
N SER A 73 31.17 30.31 -23.17
CA SER A 73 31.25 31.66 -23.74
C SER A 73 31.04 31.70 -25.27
N GLN A 74 31.44 30.64 -25.98
CA GLN A 74 31.30 30.55 -27.44
C GLN A 74 29.86 30.26 -27.88
N VAL A 75 29.06 29.63 -27.01
CA VAL A 75 27.66 29.25 -27.29
C VAL A 75 26.64 30.12 -26.54
N ALA A 76 27.07 30.88 -25.54
CA ALA A 76 26.23 31.68 -24.65
C ALA A 76 25.27 32.63 -25.40
N ARG A 77 25.78 33.39 -26.38
CA ARG A 77 24.94 34.31 -27.18
C ARG A 77 23.79 33.58 -27.88
N LYS A 78 24.10 32.45 -28.51
CA LYS A 78 23.12 31.66 -29.27
C LYS A 78 22.06 31.06 -28.34
N ILE A 79 22.47 30.56 -27.18
CA ILE A 79 21.55 30.05 -26.16
C ILE A 79 20.64 31.17 -25.65
N PHE A 80 21.21 32.34 -25.35
CA PHE A 80 20.44 33.50 -24.90
C PHE A 80 19.41 33.95 -25.94
N ASP A 81 19.81 34.10 -27.22
CA ASP A 81 18.91 34.51 -28.31
C ASP A 81 17.73 33.52 -28.49
N LEU A 82 17.93 32.22 -28.21
CA LEU A 82 16.86 31.22 -28.25
C LEU A 82 15.89 31.34 -27.06
N VAL A 83 16.38 31.73 -25.88
CA VAL A 83 15.64 31.70 -24.61
C VAL A 83 14.98 33.05 -24.27
N GLU A 84 15.57 34.18 -24.65
CA GLU A 84 15.23 35.53 -24.16
C GLU A 84 13.75 35.93 -24.35
N ASP A 85 13.15 35.52 -25.48
CA ASP A 85 11.80 35.90 -25.89
C ASP A 85 10.73 34.84 -25.58
N GLY A 86 11.04 33.81 -24.76
CA GLY A 86 10.14 32.70 -24.45
C GLY A 86 10.01 32.37 -22.97
N ILE A 87 8.93 31.69 -22.60
CA ILE A 87 8.72 31.15 -21.26
C ILE A 87 9.67 29.97 -21.07
N PHE A 88 10.52 30.01 -20.04
CA PHE A 88 11.44 28.92 -19.72
C PHE A 88 10.66 27.75 -19.14
N VAL A 89 10.82 26.56 -19.71
CA VAL A 89 10.18 25.34 -19.21
C VAL A 89 11.26 24.29 -18.95
N ALA A 90 11.16 23.60 -17.82
CA ALA A 90 11.98 22.43 -17.55
C ALA A 90 11.25 21.43 -16.65
N HIS A 91 11.83 20.25 -16.51
CA HIS A 91 11.33 19.20 -15.62
C HIS A 91 12.11 19.25 -14.31
N ASN A 92 11.60 20.01 -13.33
CA ASN A 92 12.30 20.55 -12.14
C ASN A 92 13.10 21.83 -12.43
N VAL A 93 12.37 22.90 -12.75
CA VAL A 93 12.91 24.14 -13.33
C VAL A 93 13.88 24.89 -12.44
N GLN A 94 13.87 24.62 -11.13
CA GLN A 94 14.80 25.24 -10.18
C GLN A 94 16.26 24.91 -10.49
N PHE A 95 16.57 23.71 -10.98
CA PHE A 95 17.96 23.33 -11.27
C PHE A 95 18.42 23.98 -12.58
N ASP A 96 17.78 23.64 -13.69
CA ASP A 96 18.19 24.07 -15.03
C ASP A 96 18.19 25.59 -15.20
N ALA A 97 17.12 26.26 -14.73
CA ALA A 97 17.00 27.70 -14.90
C ALA A 97 18.07 28.46 -14.09
N ASN A 98 18.41 27.99 -12.89
CA ASN A 98 19.42 28.65 -12.07
C ASN A 98 20.83 28.42 -12.63
N LEU A 99 21.15 27.18 -13.02
CA LEU A 99 22.45 26.85 -13.59
C LEU A 99 22.70 27.60 -14.91
N LEU A 100 21.71 27.64 -15.80
CA LEU A 100 21.84 28.37 -17.06
C LEU A 100 21.89 29.88 -16.84
N ALA A 101 21.06 30.44 -15.96
CA ALA A 101 21.06 31.87 -15.67
C ALA A 101 22.39 32.34 -15.08
N GLU A 102 23.00 31.56 -14.19
CA GLU A 102 24.31 31.87 -13.61
C GLU A 102 25.41 31.89 -14.69
N ASN A 103 25.48 30.86 -15.53
CA ASN A 103 26.48 30.79 -16.59
C ASN A 103 26.30 31.91 -17.63
N LEU A 104 25.06 32.22 -18.01
CA LEU A 104 24.76 33.34 -18.91
C LEU A 104 25.11 34.70 -18.28
N PHE A 105 24.89 34.87 -16.98
CA PHE A 105 25.20 36.11 -16.27
C PHE A 105 26.70 36.42 -16.30
N PHE A 106 27.56 35.41 -16.14
CA PHE A 106 29.02 35.58 -16.25
C PHE A 106 29.46 36.02 -17.65
N GLU A 107 28.71 35.68 -18.68
CA GLU A 107 28.93 36.08 -20.08
C GLU A 107 28.23 37.41 -20.44
N GLY A 108 27.58 38.07 -19.47
CA GLY A 108 26.92 39.37 -19.65
C GLY A 108 25.47 39.31 -20.14
N TYR A 109 24.82 38.14 -20.07
CA TYR A 109 23.42 37.94 -20.44
C TYR A 109 22.55 37.70 -19.20
N GLU A 110 21.41 38.37 -19.10
CA GLU A 110 20.52 38.25 -17.92
C GLU A 110 19.18 37.61 -18.31
N LEU A 111 18.90 36.42 -17.77
CA LEU A 111 17.61 35.74 -17.96
C LEU A 111 16.56 36.27 -16.96
N ARG A 112 15.54 36.95 -17.49
CA ARG A 112 14.39 37.47 -16.72
C ARG A 112 13.05 36.88 -17.15
N ASN A 113 13.08 35.82 -17.95
CA ASN A 113 11.89 35.21 -18.48
C ASN A 113 11.12 34.43 -17.40
N PRO A 114 9.78 34.35 -17.52
CA PRO A 114 8.96 33.50 -16.65
C PRO A 114 9.39 32.04 -16.72
N ARG A 115 9.22 31.30 -15.62
CA ARG A 115 9.62 29.90 -15.48
C ARG A 115 8.42 29.01 -15.20
N VAL A 116 8.37 27.86 -15.85
CA VAL A 116 7.33 26.84 -15.70
C VAL A 116 7.98 25.53 -15.30
N ASP A 117 7.42 24.91 -14.26
CA ASP A 117 7.81 23.59 -13.77
C ASP A 117 6.78 22.53 -14.19
N THR A 118 7.19 21.61 -15.06
CA THR A 118 6.29 20.53 -15.53
C THR A 118 6.00 19.48 -14.47
N VAL A 119 6.81 19.35 -13.41
CA VAL A 119 6.59 18.38 -12.32
C VAL A 119 5.38 18.77 -11.50
N GLU A 120 5.28 20.04 -11.08
CA GLU A 120 4.14 20.50 -10.28
C GLU A 120 2.84 20.54 -11.09
N LEU A 121 2.92 20.91 -12.37
CA LEU A 121 1.76 20.79 -13.27
C LEU A 121 1.33 19.34 -13.41
N ALA A 122 2.26 18.40 -13.66
CA ALA A 122 1.93 16.99 -13.73
C ALA A 122 1.32 16.46 -12.43
N GLN A 123 1.82 16.91 -11.27
CA GLN A 123 1.24 16.57 -9.97
C GLN A 123 -0.22 17.00 -9.85
N VAL A 124 -0.60 18.18 -10.35
CA VAL A 124 -1.98 18.67 -10.30
C VAL A 124 -2.88 17.96 -11.30
N PHE A 125 -2.41 17.79 -12.54
CA PHE A 125 -3.24 17.33 -13.66
C PHE A 125 -3.24 15.81 -13.89
N PHE A 126 -2.36 15.07 -13.20
CA PHE A 126 -2.34 13.60 -13.19
C PHE A 126 -2.24 13.07 -11.75
N PRO A 127 -3.23 13.38 -10.89
CA PRO A 127 -3.15 13.15 -9.43
C PRO A 127 -3.05 11.67 -9.04
N GLU A 128 -3.43 10.75 -9.93
CA GLU A 128 -3.38 9.30 -9.71
C GLU A 128 -1.95 8.73 -9.75
N LEU A 129 -0.96 9.47 -10.27
CA LEU A 129 0.40 8.99 -10.41
C LEU A 129 1.18 9.02 -9.08
N GLU A 130 1.90 7.93 -8.80
CA GLU A 130 2.75 7.80 -7.59
C GLU A 130 4.09 8.53 -7.73
N LYS A 131 4.59 8.69 -8.96
CA LYS A 131 5.90 9.27 -9.27
C LYS A 131 5.80 10.15 -10.52
N TYR A 132 6.55 11.24 -10.51
CA TYR A 132 6.52 12.28 -11.54
C TYR A 132 7.89 12.55 -12.15
N SER A 133 8.80 11.56 -12.16
CA SER A 133 10.03 11.69 -12.93
C SER A 133 9.73 11.54 -14.42
N LEU A 134 10.48 12.26 -15.26
CA LEU A 134 10.27 12.28 -16.70
C LEU A 134 10.16 10.88 -17.33
N PRO A 135 11.02 9.88 -17.04
CA PRO A 135 10.88 8.55 -17.61
C PRO A 135 9.59 7.83 -17.21
N ILE A 136 9.07 8.09 -16.00
CA ILE A 136 7.83 7.50 -15.54
C ILE A 136 6.66 8.16 -16.26
N LEU A 137 6.60 9.49 -16.29
CA LEU A 137 5.55 10.22 -17.00
C LEU A 137 5.52 9.85 -18.47
N CYS A 138 6.68 9.70 -19.11
CA CYS A 138 6.74 9.28 -20.50
C CYS A 138 6.15 7.89 -20.72
N ARG A 139 6.45 6.93 -19.83
CA ARG A 139 5.86 5.59 -19.91
C ARG A 139 4.35 5.60 -19.72
N GLU A 140 3.86 6.30 -18.70
CA GLU A 140 2.43 6.32 -18.36
C GLU A 140 1.59 7.08 -19.41
N LEU A 141 2.14 8.13 -20.02
CA LEU A 141 1.46 8.94 -21.04
C LEU A 141 1.73 8.47 -22.48
N GLY A 142 2.57 7.46 -22.67
CA GLY A 142 2.94 6.95 -24.00
C GLY A 142 3.84 7.90 -24.82
N ILE A 143 4.61 8.77 -24.16
CA ILE A 143 5.57 9.69 -24.79
C ILE A 143 6.85 8.89 -25.13
N PRO A 144 7.32 8.91 -26.38
CA PRO A 144 8.51 8.19 -26.79
C PRO A 144 9.79 8.81 -26.21
N LEU A 145 10.48 8.08 -25.33
CA LEU A 145 11.80 8.47 -24.80
C LEU A 145 12.88 7.54 -25.39
N LYS A 146 13.57 7.99 -26.44
CA LYS A 146 14.67 7.24 -27.09
C LYS A 146 16.00 7.81 -26.62
N HIS A 147 16.81 7.01 -25.91
CA HIS A 147 18.06 7.45 -25.25
C HIS A 147 17.81 8.47 -24.13
N ALA A 148 17.16 8.01 -23.05
CA ALA A 148 17.09 8.76 -21.78
C ALA A 148 18.49 9.24 -21.37
N HIS A 149 18.59 10.45 -20.81
CA HIS A 149 19.84 11.09 -20.35
C HIS A 149 20.73 11.69 -21.45
N THR A 150 20.11 12.12 -22.55
CA THR A 150 20.72 13.16 -23.39
C THR A 150 19.88 14.41 -23.26
N ALA A 151 20.52 15.57 -23.09
CA ALA A 151 19.82 16.81 -22.81
C ALA A 151 18.75 17.13 -23.87
N LEU A 152 19.02 16.85 -25.14
CA LEU A 152 18.03 17.06 -26.21
C LEU A 152 16.84 16.08 -26.14
N SER A 153 17.09 14.81 -25.84
CA SER A 153 16.00 13.82 -25.71
C SER A 153 15.09 14.17 -24.55
N ASP A 154 15.66 14.58 -23.42
CA ASP A 154 14.90 14.89 -22.20
C ASP A 154 14.17 16.24 -22.34
N ALA A 155 14.77 17.23 -23.01
CA ALA A 155 14.08 18.46 -23.43
C ALA A 155 12.91 18.18 -24.39
N GLN A 156 13.10 17.29 -25.38
CA GLN A 156 12.05 16.89 -26.32
C GLN A 156 10.89 16.18 -25.61
N ALA A 157 11.19 15.24 -24.73
CA ALA A 157 10.18 14.54 -23.94
C ALA A 157 9.44 15.49 -22.99
N THR A 158 10.14 16.47 -22.40
CA THR A 158 9.53 17.52 -21.58
C THR A 158 8.63 18.45 -22.40
N ALA A 159 9.00 18.74 -23.66
CA ALA A 159 8.17 19.51 -24.59
C ALA A 159 6.87 18.77 -24.92
N GLU A 160 6.96 17.48 -25.24
CA GLU A 160 5.79 16.63 -25.47
C GLU A 160 4.92 16.51 -24.22
N LEU A 161 5.52 16.36 -23.03
CA LEU A 161 4.81 16.37 -21.75
C LEU A 161 4.04 17.68 -21.53
N LEU A 162 4.63 18.84 -21.83
CA LEU A 162 3.93 20.13 -21.72
C LEU A 162 2.72 20.19 -22.65
N LEU A 163 2.83 19.67 -23.87
CA LEU A 163 1.71 19.61 -24.81
C LEU A 163 0.59 18.68 -24.29
N PHE A 164 0.93 17.52 -23.74
CA PHE A 164 -0.02 16.62 -23.09
C PHE A 164 -0.72 17.28 -21.89
N LEU A 165 0.01 18.05 -21.06
CA LEU A 165 -0.57 18.81 -19.96
C LEU A 165 -1.58 19.85 -20.45
N ARG A 166 -1.25 20.57 -21.52
CA ARG A 166 -2.16 21.54 -22.15
C ARG A 166 -3.40 20.84 -22.71
N GLU A 167 -3.24 19.73 -23.41
CA GLU A 167 -4.36 18.92 -23.90
C GLU A 167 -5.27 18.48 -22.74
N LYS A 168 -4.69 17.96 -21.66
CA LYS A 168 -5.41 17.58 -20.45
C LYS A 168 -6.21 18.75 -19.87
N MET A 169 -5.61 19.93 -19.73
CA MET A 169 -6.29 21.14 -19.25
C MET A 169 -7.45 21.56 -20.15
N THR A 170 -7.31 21.44 -21.47
CA THR A 170 -8.38 21.82 -22.42
C THR A 170 -9.63 20.94 -22.33
N GLN A 171 -9.50 19.73 -21.77
CA GLN A 171 -10.62 18.81 -21.53
C GLN A 171 -11.39 19.14 -20.24
N LEU A 172 -10.82 19.95 -19.34
CA LEU A 172 -11.44 20.32 -18.07
C LEU A 172 -12.42 21.49 -18.21
N PRO A 173 -13.48 21.59 -17.39
CA PRO A 173 -14.39 22.73 -17.45
C PRO A 173 -13.70 24.08 -17.20
N LYS A 174 -14.09 25.12 -17.94
CA LYS A 174 -13.51 26.47 -17.80
C LYS A 174 -13.60 27.01 -16.36
N GLY A 175 -14.72 26.77 -15.67
CA GLY A 175 -14.88 27.19 -14.27
C GLY A 175 -14.03 26.38 -13.28
N LEU A 176 -13.56 25.18 -13.66
CA LEU A 176 -12.56 24.46 -12.87
C LEU A 176 -11.19 25.15 -13.03
N LEU A 177 -10.78 25.47 -14.27
CA LEU A 177 -9.53 26.20 -14.51
C LEU A 177 -9.49 27.55 -13.78
N GLU A 178 -10.62 28.27 -13.75
CA GLU A 178 -10.78 29.51 -12.96
C GLU A 178 -10.46 29.28 -11.48
N ARG A 179 -11.04 28.24 -10.88
CA ARG A 179 -10.80 27.91 -9.47
C ARG A 179 -9.38 27.43 -9.21
N LEU A 180 -8.75 26.75 -10.17
CA LEU A 180 -7.32 26.40 -10.08
C LEU A 180 -6.44 27.67 -10.10
N LEU A 181 -6.80 28.68 -10.90
CA LEU A 181 -6.08 29.96 -10.96
C LEU A 181 -6.14 30.75 -9.65
N GLU A 182 -7.26 30.67 -8.90
CA GLU A 182 -7.38 31.30 -7.58
C GLU A 182 -6.36 30.77 -6.56
N MET A 183 -5.87 29.54 -6.75
CA MET A 183 -4.88 28.89 -5.87
C MET A 183 -3.51 28.73 -6.54
N ALA A 184 -3.30 29.34 -7.71
CA ALA A 184 -2.12 29.06 -8.53
C ALA A 184 -0.83 29.67 -7.96
N ASP A 185 -0.93 30.55 -6.96
CA ASP A 185 0.18 31.00 -6.12
C ASP A 185 0.86 29.84 -5.36
N ALA A 186 0.17 28.69 -5.24
CA ALA A 186 0.73 27.47 -4.69
C ALA A 186 1.69 26.75 -5.64
N LEU A 187 1.74 27.11 -6.93
CA LEU A 187 2.66 26.52 -7.91
C LEU A 187 4.04 27.21 -7.88
N LEU A 188 5.07 26.49 -8.29
CA LEU A 188 6.43 27.02 -8.40
C LEU A 188 6.50 28.03 -9.55
N TYR A 189 7.15 29.16 -9.27
CA TYR A 189 7.40 30.23 -10.25
C TYR A 189 6.11 30.67 -10.96
N GLU A 190 6.16 30.85 -12.28
CA GLU A 190 5.04 31.28 -13.10
C GLU A 190 4.37 30.10 -13.81
N SER A 191 4.41 28.90 -13.23
CA SER A 191 3.76 27.69 -13.79
C SER A 191 2.25 27.89 -14.04
N TYR A 192 1.62 28.81 -13.30
CA TYR A 192 0.22 29.21 -13.50
C TYR A 192 -0.06 29.75 -14.91
N LEU A 193 0.95 30.27 -15.62
CA LEU A 193 0.79 30.82 -16.97
C LEU A 193 0.22 29.79 -17.96
N VAL A 194 0.56 28.51 -17.80
CA VAL A 194 0.03 27.44 -18.67
C VAL A 194 -1.48 27.24 -18.45
N ILE A 195 -1.92 27.33 -17.20
CA ILE A 195 -3.34 27.25 -16.83
C ILE A 195 -4.07 28.50 -17.33
N GLU A 196 -3.47 29.68 -17.15
CA GLU A 196 -4.06 30.97 -17.54
C GLU A 196 -4.25 31.06 -19.06
N GLU A 197 -3.22 30.66 -19.83
CA GLU A 197 -3.29 30.60 -21.29
C GLU A 197 -4.43 29.67 -21.75
N THR A 198 -4.52 28.48 -21.14
CA THR A 198 -5.58 27.52 -21.47
C THR A 198 -6.96 28.10 -21.13
N TYR A 199 -7.14 28.69 -19.96
CA TYR A 199 -8.39 29.34 -19.54
C TYR A 199 -8.84 30.45 -20.50
N ARG A 200 -7.90 31.30 -20.96
CA ARG A 200 -8.19 32.38 -21.91
C ARG A 200 -8.65 31.85 -23.27
N ASN A 201 -8.01 30.78 -23.75
CA ASN A 201 -8.29 30.19 -25.05
C ASN A 201 -9.51 29.24 -25.05
N GLN A 202 -9.97 28.81 -23.88
CA GLN A 202 -11.08 27.87 -23.76
C GLN A 202 -12.45 28.53 -23.94
N SER A 203 -13.28 27.92 -24.79
CA SER A 203 -14.70 28.25 -24.90
C SER A 203 -15.50 27.74 -23.70
N ILE A 204 -16.64 28.39 -23.39
CA ILE A 204 -17.61 27.92 -22.39
C ILE A 204 -18.30 26.66 -22.95
N LEU A 205 -17.64 25.50 -22.86
CA LEU A 205 -18.21 24.21 -23.22
C LEU A 205 -18.54 23.45 -21.94
N SER A 206 -19.75 22.88 -21.86
CA SER A 206 -20.07 21.88 -20.86
C SER A 206 -19.54 20.52 -21.33
N SER A 207 -18.64 19.90 -20.57
CA SER A 207 -18.28 18.50 -20.81
C SER A 207 -19.54 17.64 -20.62
N PRO A 208 -19.95 16.84 -21.62
CA PRO A 208 -21.14 16.00 -21.50
C PRO A 208 -21.01 14.94 -20.40
N ASP A 209 -19.79 14.64 -19.97
CA ASP A 209 -19.48 13.56 -19.04
C ASP A 209 -19.32 14.04 -17.59
N LEU A 210 -19.46 15.34 -17.34
CA LEU A 210 -19.34 15.92 -15.99
C LEU A 210 -20.68 16.50 -15.50
N VAL A 211 -20.85 16.51 -14.18
CA VAL A 211 -21.95 17.19 -13.47
C VAL A 211 -21.33 18.27 -12.58
N GLN A 212 -21.90 19.47 -12.62
CA GLN A 212 -21.48 20.57 -11.75
C GLN A 212 -22.45 20.69 -10.57
N VAL A 213 -21.91 20.66 -9.34
CA VAL A 213 -22.67 20.85 -8.09
C VAL A 213 -21.87 21.78 -7.18
N GLN A 214 -22.47 22.90 -6.76
CA GLN A 214 -21.83 23.92 -5.91
C GLN A 214 -20.44 24.38 -6.41
N GLY A 215 -20.25 24.48 -7.72
CA GLY A 215 -18.97 24.88 -8.31
C GLY A 215 -17.86 23.81 -8.27
N LEU A 216 -18.19 22.58 -7.85
CA LEU A 216 -17.36 21.39 -8.04
C LEU A 216 -17.85 20.60 -9.26
N TYR A 217 -16.96 19.83 -9.88
CA TYR A 217 -17.24 19.06 -11.07
C TYR A 217 -16.96 17.58 -10.82
N PHE A 218 -17.94 16.74 -11.12
CA PHE A 218 -17.91 15.30 -10.85
C PHE A 218 -18.09 14.50 -12.12
N LYS A 219 -17.39 13.38 -12.26
CA LYS A 219 -17.63 12.44 -13.35
C LYS A 219 -19.00 11.78 -13.25
N LYS A 220 -19.72 11.71 -14.37
CA LYS A 220 -20.98 10.97 -14.46
C LYS A 220 -20.72 9.48 -14.33
N THR A 221 -21.57 8.79 -13.57
CA THR A 221 -21.54 7.33 -13.48
C THR A 221 -21.98 6.73 -14.82
N ALA A 222 -21.19 5.79 -15.35
CA ALA A 222 -21.59 5.06 -16.54
C ALA A 222 -22.83 4.19 -16.28
N ALA A 223 -23.69 4.04 -17.30
CA ALA A 223 -24.82 3.13 -17.23
C ALA A 223 -24.33 1.66 -17.17
N SER A 224 -24.98 0.85 -16.33
CA SER A 224 -24.67 -0.57 -16.26
C SER A 224 -25.07 -1.28 -17.56
N LEU A 225 -24.16 -2.08 -18.11
CA LEU A 225 -24.46 -2.96 -19.24
C LEU A 225 -25.29 -4.15 -18.78
N GLU A 226 -26.06 -4.74 -19.70
CA GLU A 226 -26.75 -6.00 -19.43
C GLU A 226 -25.75 -7.14 -19.20
N LEU A 227 -25.96 -7.88 -18.10
CA LEU A 227 -25.17 -9.03 -17.68
C LEU A 227 -25.16 -10.12 -18.76
N ARG A 228 -23.96 -10.56 -19.18
CA ARG A 228 -23.83 -11.73 -20.05
C ARG A 228 -23.88 -13.00 -19.20
N LYS A 229 -24.55 -14.03 -19.71
CA LYS A 229 -24.62 -15.33 -19.01
C LYS A 229 -23.28 -16.05 -19.09
N LEU A 230 -22.70 -16.36 -17.93
CA LEU A 230 -21.57 -17.29 -17.83
C LEU A 230 -22.00 -18.71 -18.22
N SER A 231 -21.07 -19.49 -18.77
CA SER A 231 -21.28 -20.91 -19.00
C SER A 231 -21.28 -21.69 -17.68
N GLN A 232 -21.98 -22.81 -17.63
CA GLN A 232 -21.82 -23.80 -16.55
C GLN A 232 -20.50 -24.59 -16.69
N ASP A 233 -19.87 -24.54 -17.86
CA ASP A 233 -18.57 -25.14 -18.12
C ASP A 233 -17.47 -24.15 -17.69
N PHE A 234 -16.70 -24.55 -16.67
CA PHE A 234 -15.60 -23.77 -16.12
C PHE A 234 -14.51 -23.49 -17.16
N SER A 235 -14.09 -24.52 -17.89
CA SER A 235 -13.00 -24.45 -18.87
C SER A 235 -13.37 -23.56 -20.05
N LYS A 236 -14.65 -23.53 -20.43
CA LYS A 236 -15.17 -22.57 -21.40
C LYS A 236 -15.06 -21.12 -20.90
N ASN A 237 -15.40 -20.84 -19.65
CA ASN A 237 -15.29 -19.48 -19.09
C ASN A 237 -13.82 -19.02 -18.99
N ILE A 238 -12.91 -19.90 -18.58
CA ILE A 238 -11.46 -19.62 -18.56
C ILE A 238 -10.93 -19.28 -19.95
N SER A 239 -11.34 -20.04 -20.96
CA SER A 239 -10.97 -19.78 -22.36
C SER A 239 -11.50 -18.43 -22.86
N LEU A 240 -12.73 -18.03 -22.47
CA LEU A 240 -13.30 -16.71 -22.80
C LEU A 240 -12.54 -15.55 -22.15
N LEU A 241 -11.89 -15.79 -21.00
CA LEU A 241 -11.00 -14.83 -20.34
C LEU A 241 -9.60 -14.78 -20.96
N ASN A 242 -9.35 -15.55 -22.03
CA ASN A 242 -8.04 -15.72 -22.66
C ASN A 242 -6.97 -16.24 -21.69
N LEU A 243 -7.36 -17.20 -20.85
CA LEU A 243 -6.50 -17.85 -19.86
C LEU A 243 -6.34 -19.34 -20.16
N GLU A 244 -5.23 -19.91 -19.69
CA GLU A 244 -4.95 -21.34 -19.82
C GLU A 244 -5.76 -22.16 -18.82
N VAL A 245 -6.40 -23.22 -19.31
CA VAL A 245 -7.15 -24.17 -18.48
C VAL A 245 -6.18 -25.09 -17.74
N ARG A 246 -6.37 -25.21 -16.42
CA ARG A 246 -5.56 -26.07 -15.55
C ARG A 246 -6.45 -27.13 -14.91
N GLU A 247 -6.02 -28.39 -14.97
CA GLU A 247 -6.78 -29.55 -14.45
C GLU A 247 -7.10 -29.41 -12.96
N GLU A 248 -6.11 -28.99 -12.14
CA GLU A 248 -6.29 -28.80 -10.69
C GLU A 248 -7.30 -27.68 -10.38
N GLN A 249 -7.28 -26.61 -11.16
CA GLN A 249 -8.21 -25.49 -11.02
C GLN A 249 -9.65 -25.91 -11.40
N GLU A 250 -9.80 -26.70 -12.47
CA GLU A 250 -11.09 -27.24 -12.89
C GLU A 250 -11.66 -28.22 -11.84
N SER A 251 -10.81 -29.07 -11.26
CA SER A 251 -11.19 -29.97 -10.16
C SER A 251 -11.66 -29.17 -8.93
N PHE A 252 -10.91 -28.12 -8.56
CA PHE A 252 -11.32 -27.22 -7.47
C PHE A 252 -12.67 -26.55 -7.75
N ALA A 253 -12.89 -26.04 -8.97
CA ALA A 253 -14.15 -25.42 -9.34
C ALA A 253 -15.35 -26.40 -9.30
N LYS A 254 -15.14 -27.67 -9.67
CA LYS A 254 -16.15 -28.74 -9.55
C LYS A 254 -16.55 -29.00 -8.11
N GLU A 255 -15.60 -29.02 -7.18
CA GLU A 255 -15.90 -29.16 -5.75
C GLU A 255 -16.65 -27.95 -5.20
N VAL A 256 -16.28 -26.72 -5.60
CA VAL A 256 -17.04 -25.51 -5.25
C VAL A 256 -18.49 -25.61 -5.75
N VAL A 257 -18.72 -26.08 -6.97
CA VAL A 257 -20.06 -26.31 -7.53
C VAL A 257 -20.90 -27.26 -6.68
N LEU A 258 -20.30 -28.27 -6.06
CA LEU A 258 -20.98 -29.23 -5.20
C LEU A 258 -21.28 -28.64 -3.83
N LEU A 259 -20.34 -27.89 -3.25
CA LEU A 259 -20.50 -27.25 -1.94
C LEU A 259 -21.61 -26.19 -1.94
N LEU A 260 -21.78 -25.46 -3.06
CA LEU A 260 -22.79 -24.40 -3.16
C LEU A 260 -24.24 -24.90 -3.25
N LYS A 261 -24.49 -26.19 -3.51
CA LYS A 261 -25.86 -26.70 -3.75
C LYS A 261 -26.68 -26.90 -2.49
N ASP A 262 -26.14 -27.63 -1.51
CA ASP A 262 -26.92 -28.20 -0.41
C ASP A 262 -26.41 -27.81 0.99
N GLU A 263 -25.31 -27.05 1.07
CA GLU A 263 -24.66 -26.76 2.35
C GLU A 263 -24.80 -25.28 2.72
N PRO A 264 -25.31 -24.95 3.93
CA PRO A 264 -25.34 -23.57 4.40
C PRO A 264 -23.95 -23.03 4.69
N VAL A 265 -23.05 -23.89 5.20
CA VAL A 265 -21.66 -23.52 5.51
C VAL A 265 -20.74 -24.62 5.01
N SER A 266 -19.79 -24.23 4.16
CA SER A 266 -18.78 -25.12 3.59
C SER A 266 -17.40 -24.51 3.68
N LEU A 267 -16.40 -25.35 3.92
CA LEU A 267 -15.00 -24.95 3.93
C LEU A 267 -14.22 -25.82 2.93
N ILE A 268 -13.48 -25.16 2.03
CA ILE A 268 -12.63 -25.84 1.05
C ILE A 268 -11.16 -25.45 1.22
N GLN A 269 -10.30 -26.47 1.32
CA GLN A 269 -8.86 -26.32 1.40
C GLN A 269 -8.27 -26.52 0.01
N ALA A 270 -7.49 -25.55 -0.44
CA ALA A 270 -6.89 -25.56 -1.76
C ALA A 270 -5.44 -25.07 -1.74
N PRO A 271 -4.51 -25.73 -2.46
CA PRO A 271 -3.10 -25.34 -2.44
C PRO A 271 -2.87 -23.95 -3.04
N THR A 272 -1.73 -23.34 -2.71
CA THR A 272 -1.34 -22.03 -3.24
C THR A 272 -1.01 -22.14 -4.74
N GLY A 273 -1.32 -21.08 -5.50
CA GLY A 273 -0.96 -20.99 -6.92
C GLY A 273 -1.90 -21.68 -7.92
N ILE A 274 -2.94 -22.39 -7.47
CA ILE A 274 -3.91 -23.04 -8.39
C ILE A 274 -4.81 -22.05 -9.16
N GLY A 275 -4.79 -20.76 -8.80
CA GLY A 275 -5.73 -19.76 -9.33
C GLY A 275 -7.10 -19.82 -8.63
N LYS A 276 -7.09 -19.80 -7.28
CA LYS A 276 -8.28 -19.94 -6.44
C LYS A 276 -9.39 -18.94 -6.78
N THR A 277 -9.01 -17.68 -7.04
CA THR A 277 -9.95 -16.57 -7.31
C THR A 277 -10.98 -16.91 -8.38
N TYR A 278 -10.51 -17.25 -9.59
CA TYR A 278 -11.43 -17.72 -10.64
C TYR A 278 -12.10 -19.05 -10.31
N GLY A 279 -11.37 -19.93 -9.62
CA GLY A 279 -11.84 -21.25 -9.22
C GLY A 279 -13.08 -21.22 -8.32
N TYR A 280 -13.25 -20.20 -7.46
CA TYR A 280 -14.47 -20.03 -6.66
C TYR A 280 -15.44 -18.99 -7.27
N LEU A 281 -14.96 -17.94 -7.94
CA LEU A 281 -15.83 -16.89 -8.49
C LEU A 281 -16.64 -17.36 -9.70
N LEU A 282 -16.02 -18.03 -10.67
CA LEU A 282 -16.71 -18.47 -11.87
C LEU A 282 -17.85 -19.47 -11.58
N PRO A 283 -17.64 -20.53 -10.77
CA PRO A 283 -18.76 -21.40 -10.42
C PRO A 283 -19.85 -20.68 -9.62
N ALA A 284 -19.48 -19.84 -8.65
CA ALA A 284 -20.44 -19.07 -7.87
C ALA A 284 -21.30 -18.16 -8.78
N LEU A 285 -20.66 -17.37 -9.64
CA LEU A 285 -21.35 -16.50 -10.61
C LEU A 285 -22.21 -17.28 -11.61
N SER A 286 -21.79 -18.48 -12.01
CA SER A 286 -22.54 -19.31 -12.95
C SER A 286 -23.81 -19.92 -12.34
N GLN A 287 -23.80 -20.23 -11.05
CA GLN A 287 -24.93 -20.85 -10.35
C GLN A 287 -25.90 -19.84 -9.75
N SER A 288 -25.36 -18.74 -9.20
CA SER A 288 -26.15 -17.69 -8.57
C SER A 288 -26.83 -16.84 -9.64
N LYS A 289 -27.96 -17.26 -10.20
CA LYS A 289 -28.72 -16.42 -11.15
C LYS A 289 -29.28 -15.16 -10.47
N GLU A 290 -29.79 -15.27 -9.25
CA GLU A 290 -30.42 -14.14 -8.53
C GLU A 290 -29.64 -13.71 -7.27
N ARG A 291 -28.92 -14.64 -6.64
CA ARG A 291 -28.17 -14.35 -5.40
C ARG A 291 -26.97 -13.43 -5.60
N GLN A 292 -26.79 -12.43 -4.75
CA GLN A 292 -25.58 -11.59 -4.73
C GLN A 292 -24.44 -12.32 -4.01
N ILE A 293 -23.22 -12.04 -4.43
CA ILE A 293 -22.00 -12.63 -3.87
C ILE A 293 -21.24 -11.54 -3.12
N VAL A 294 -20.87 -11.81 -1.88
CA VAL A 294 -19.94 -10.99 -1.10
C VAL A 294 -18.63 -11.75 -1.00
N LEU A 295 -17.58 -11.25 -1.66
CA LEU A 295 -16.23 -11.73 -1.51
C LEU A 295 -15.50 -10.90 -0.46
N SER A 296 -15.05 -11.54 0.61
CA SER A 296 -14.18 -10.92 1.61
C SER A 296 -12.76 -11.46 1.50
N VAL A 297 -11.79 -10.55 1.43
CA VAL A 297 -10.36 -10.90 1.35
C VAL A 297 -9.53 -10.32 2.51
N PRO A 298 -8.36 -10.88 2.83
CA PRO A 298 -7.59 -10.46 4.01
C PRO A 298 -7.16 -9.00 4.07
N THR A 299 -6.87 -8.38 2.93
CA THR A 299 -6.24 -7.05 2.89
C THR A 299 -6.82 -6.19 1.77
N LYS A 300 -6.75 -4.86 1.95
CA LYS A 300 -7.08 -3.88 0.91
C LYS A 300 -6.21 -4.03 -0.33
N ILE A 301 -4.95 -4.46 -0.16
CA ILE A 301 -4.03 -4.68 -1.29
C ILE A 301 -4.56 -5.78 -2.20
N LEU A 302 -4.94 -6.93 -1.62
CA LEU A 302 -5.51 -8.04 -2.39
C LEU A 302 -6.89 -7.66 -2.96
N GLN A 303 -7.68 -6.88 -2.22
CA GLN A 303 -8.95 -6.33 -2.71
C GLN A 303 -8.75 -5.49 -3.98
N ASN A 304 -7.80 -4.53 -3.96
CA ASN A 304 -7.48 -3.70 -5.12
C ASN A 304 -6.93 -4.55 -6.29
N GLN A 305 -6.03 -5.51 -6.02
CA GLN A 305 -5.51 -6.42 -7.04
C GLN A 305 -6.63 -7.20 -7.73
N ILE A 306 -7.57 -7.75 -6.95
CA ILE A 306 -8.72 -8.48 -7.51
C ILE A 306 -9.57 -7.55 -8.37
N MET A 307 -9.73 -6.29 -8.01
CA MET A 307 -10.49 -5.33 -8.83
C MET A 307 -9.77 -4.97 -10.14
N GLU A 308 -8.46 -4.74 -10.08
CA GLU A 308 -7.62 -4.35 -11.23
C GLU A 308 -7.40 -5.49 -12.24
N GLU A 309 -7.30 -6.73 -11.77
CA GLU A 309 -7.02 -7.91 -12.61
C GLU A 309 -8.29 -8.73 -12.88
N GLU A 310 -8.77 -9.52 -11.91
CA GLU A 310 -9.87 -10.45 -12.11
C GLU A 310 -11.21 -9.75 -12.36
N GLY A 311 -11.52 -8.74 -11.56
CA GLY A 311 -12.72 -7.93 -11.60
C GLY A 311 -12.84 -7.18 -12.93
N LYS A 312 -11.75 -6.53 -13.36
CA LYS A 312 -11.68 -5.89 -14.69
C LYS A 312 -12.03 -6.86 -15.82
N ARG A 313 -11.41 -8.04 -15.85
CA ARG A 313 -11.69 -9.06 -16.87
C ARG A 313 -13.12 -9.59 -16.81
N LEU A 314 -13.66 -9.83 -15.61
CA LEU A 314 -15.04 -10.26 -15.42
C LEU A 314 -16.06 -9.20 -15.89
N LYS A 315 -15.74 -7.91 -15.67
CA LYS A 315 -16.53 -6.78 -16.16
C LYS A 315 -16.45 -6.65 -17.68
N GLU A 316 -15.27 -6.73 -18.27
CA GLU A 316 -15.07 -6.59 -19.73
C GLU A 316 -15.65 -7.76 -20.53
N VAL A 317 -15.44 -9.01 -20.08
CA VAL A 317 -15.84 -10.21 -20.83
C VAL A 317 -17.30 -10.57 -20.57
N PHE A 318 -17.72 -10.58 -19.30
CA PHE A 318 -19.05 -11.06 -18.89
C PHE A 318 -20.02 -9.92 -18.50
N HIS A 319 -19.58 -8.67 -18.52
CA HIS A 319 -20.39 -7.53 -18.03
C HIS A 319 -20.87 -7.75 -16.59
N THR A 320 -20.06 -8.44 -15.77
CA THR A 320 -20.41 -8.67 -14.37
C THR A 320 -20.42 -7.33 -13.65
N ASP A 321 -21.50 -7.05 -12.92
CA ASP A 321 -21.57 -5.87 -12.08
C ASP A 321 -20.80 -6.12 -10.78
N ILE A 322 -19.60 -5.55 -10.71
CA ILE A 322 -18.64 -5.75 -9.62
C ILE A 322 -18.41 -4.41 -8.93
N HIS A 323 -18.48 -4.41 -7.60
CA HIS A 323 -18.25 -3.22 -6.79
C HIS A 323 -17.27 -3.51 -5.66
N SER A 324 -16.40 -2.55 -5.37
CA SER A 324 -15.45 -2.62 -4.26
C SER A 324 -15.94 -1.72 -3.12
N LEU A 325 -16.05 -2.28 -1.92
CA LEU A 325 -16.52 -1.57 -0.75
C LEU A 325 -15.43 -1.49 0.32
N LYS A 326 -15.18 -0.28 0.80
CA LYS A 326 -14.20 0.02 1.85
C LYS A 326 -14.86 0.78 3.00
N GLY A 327 -14.14 0.97 4.11
CA GLY A 327 -14.60 1.79 5.23
C GLY A 327 -14.73 3.27 4.88
N PRO A 328 -15.52 4.05 5.64
CA PRO A 328 -15.79 5.45 5.36
C PRO A 328 -14.52 6.30 5.25
N GLN A 329 -13.51 5.99 6.07
CA GLN A 329 -12.21 6.67 6.08
C GLN A 329 -11.40 6.58 4.77
N ASN A 330 -11.85 5.80 3.79
CA ASN A 330 -11.22 5.72 2.47
C ASN A 330 -11.88 6.67 1.46
N TYR A 331 -13.00 7.30 1.81
CA TYR A 331 -13.72 8.21 0.93
C TYR A 331 -13.53 9.67 1.37
N LEU A 332 -13.57 10.59 0.41
CA LEU A 332 -13.56 12.02 0.67
C LEU A 332 -14.91 12.49 1.20
N LYS A 333 -14.92 13.28 2.29
CA LYS A 333 -16.10 13.99 2.78
C LYS A 333 -16.27 15.30 2.01
N LEU A 334 -17.22 15.32 1.07
CA LEU A 334 -17.39 16.43 0.12
C LEU A 334 -17.71 17.76 0.79
N ASP A 335 -18.56 17.78 1.82
CA ASP A 335 -18.86 19.02 2.56
C ASP A 335 -17.60 19.57 3.25
N ALA A 336 -16.81 18.72 3.91
CA ALA A 336 -15.57 19.13 4.57
C ALA A 336 -14.55 19.68 3.57
N PHE A 337 -14.39 19.00 2.43
CA PHE A 337 -13.54 19.49 1.36
C PHE A 337 -14.03 20.84 0.80
N TYR A 338 -15.34 20.97 0.55
CA TYR A 338 -15.93 22.20 0.06
C TYR A 338 -15.76 23.38 1.02
N HIS A 339 -15.93 23.15 2.33
CA HIS A 339 -15.64 24.16 3.35
C HIS A 339 -14.16 24.53 3.38
N SER A 340 -13.26 23.54 3.29
CA SER A 340 -11.83 23.82 3.23
C SER A 340 -11.47 24.73 2.05
N LEU A 341 -12.15 24.62 0.90
CA LEU A 341 -11.90 25.50 -0.26
C LEU A 341 -12.29 26.97 -0.02
N GLN A 342 -13.07 27.27 1.02
CA GLN A 342 -13.46 28.65 1.39
C GLN A 342 -12.50 29.28 2.40
N GLU A 343 -11.63 28.47 3.02
CA GLU A 343 -10.65 28.91 3.98
C GLU A 343 -9.38 29.42 3.28
N ASN A 344 -8.83 30.54 3.78
CA ASN A 344 -7.55 31.06 3.33
C ASN A 344 -6.41 30.32 4.04
N ASP A 345 -5.91 29.27 3.41
CA ASP A 345 -4.75 28.52 3.90
C ASP A 345 -3.43 29.14 3.45
N GLU A 346 -2.51 29.39 4.39
CA GLU A 346 -1.14 29.79 4.07
C GLU A 346 -0.28 28.61 3.58
N ASN A 347 -0.68 27.36 3.87
CA ASN A 347 0.10 26.18 3.53
C ASN A 347 0.03 25.83 2.02
N ARG A 348 1.12 26.15 1.32
CA ARG A 348 1.33 25.86 -0.11
C ARG A 348 1.09 24.39 -0.49
N LEU A 349 1.53 23.45 0.35
CA LEU A 349 1.36 22.02 0.08
C LEU A 349 -0.12 21.62 0.10
N PHE A 350 -0.89 22.18 1.03
CA PHE A 350 -2.32 21.88 1.14
C PHE A 350 -3.14 22.54 0.02
N ARG A 351 -2.82 23.79 -0.37
CA ARG A 351 -3.43 24.43 -1.55
C ARG A 351 -3.23 23.62 -2.82
N ARG A 352 -2.01 23.11 -3.06
CA ARG A 352 -1.74 22.20 -4.19
C ARG A 352 -2.51 20.89 -4.08
N PHE A 353 -2.66 20.32 -2.88
CA PHE A 353 -3.50 19.14 -2.68
C PHE A 353 -4.96 19.40 -3.04
N LYS A 354 -5.51 20.57 -2.68
CA LYS A 354 -6.86 20.98 -3.09
C LYS A 354 -6.99 21.05 -4.62
N MET A 355 -5.99 21.58 -5.31
CA MET A 355 -5.95 21.58 -6.79
C MET A 355 -5.97 20.16 -7.35
N GLN A 356 -5.19 19.23 -6.78
CA GLN A 356 -5.17 17.81 -7.15
C GLN A 356 -6.54 17.16 -6.98
N VAL A 357 -7.18 17.36 -5.82
CA VAL A 357 -8.50 16.79 -5.53
C VAL A 357 -9.55 17.34 -6.49
N LEU A 358 -9.52 18.65 -6.81
CA LEU A 358 -10.45 19.24 -7.77
C LEU A 358 -10.33 18.62 -9.18
N VAL A 359 -9.11 18.33 -9.65
CA VAL A 359 -8.91 17.62 -10.92
C VAL A 359 -9.38 16.17 -10.80
N TRP A 360 -8.98 15.46 -9.74
CA TRP A 360 -9.35 14.07 -9.49
C TRP A 360 -10.88 13.84 -9.42
N LEU A 361 -11.65 14.78 -8.86
CA LEU A 361 -13.12 14.71 -8.84
C LEU A 361 -13.74 14.62 -10.25
N THR A 362 -13.06 15.13 -11.28
CA THR A 362 -13.51 15.03 -12.67
C THR A 362 -13.22 13.66 -13.31
N GLU A 363 -12.46 12.81 -12.64
CA GLU A 363 -11.92 11.55 -13.17
C GLU A 363 -12.44 10.33 -12.42
N THR A 364 -12.55 10.45 -11.09
CA THR A 364 -12.98 9.37 -10.21
C THR A 364 -14.47 9.04 -10.36
N GLU A 365 -14.78 7.75 -10.39
CA GLU A 365 -16.15 7.25 -10.29
C GLU A 365 -16.48 6.77 -8.88
N THR A 366 -15.46 6.47 -8.07
CA THR A 366 -15.57 5.78 -6.79
C THR A 366 -15.41 6.71 -5.59
N GLY A 367 -14.64 7.80 -5.74
CA GLY A 367 -14.25 8.69 -4.66
C GLY A 367 -13.31 8.07 -3.63
N ASP A 368 -12.64 6.97 -3.99
CA ASP A 368 -11.65 6.29 -3.16
C ASP A 368 -10.34 7.08 -3.13
N LEU A 369 -9.97 7.59 -1.97
CA LEU A 369 -8.76 8.40 -1.79
C LEU A 369 -7.49 7.63 -2.17
N ASP A 370 -7.50 6.29 -2.11
CA ASP A 370 -6.36 5.46 -2.52
C ASP A 370 -6.03 5.62 -4.03
N GLU A 371 -6.95 6.15 -4.84
CA GLU A 371 -6.70 6.48 -6.25
C GLU A 371 -5.66 7.61 -6.40
N ILE A 372 -5.48 8.47 -5.38
CA ILE A 372 -4.50 9.56 -5.41
C ILE A 372 -3.10 9.01 -5.10
N GLY A 373 -2.23 8.95 -6.10
CA GLY A 373 -0.97 8.19 -6.03
C GLY A 373 0.04 8.67 -4.97
N GLN A 374 0.01 9.95 -4.56
CA GLN A 374 0.86 10.49 -3.51
C GLN A 374 0.11 10.89 -2.24
N LEU A 375 -1.06 10.28 -1.97
CA LEU A 375 -1.90 10.57 -0.81
C LEU A 375 -1.13 10.59 0.52
N TYR A 376 -0.12 9.72 0.68
CA TYR A 376 0.72 9.63 1.87
C TYR A 376 1.43 10.95 2.25
N ARG A 377 1.67 11.85 1.29
CA ARG A 377 2.29 13.17 1.55
C ARG A 377 1.35 14.13 2.27
N TYR A 378 0.06 13.83 2.27
CA TYR A 378 -1.00 14.70 2.76
C TYR A 378 -1.69 14.16 4.01
N GLN A 379 -1.18 13.09 4.64
CA GLN A 379 -1.82 12.41 5.77
C GLN A 379 -2.23 13.36 6.91
N HIS A 380 -1.44 14.41 7.17
CA HIS A 380 -1.76 15.42 8.19
C HIS A 380 -3.04 16.22 7.89
N PHE A 381 -3.41 16.37 6.62
CA PHE A 381 -4.61 17.10 6.20
C PHE A 381 -5.83 16.18 6.03
N LEU A 382 -5.64 14.85 5.99
CA LEU A 382 -6.71 13.91 5.70
C LEU A 382 -7.64 13.66 6.88
N ALA A 383 -7.20 13.92 8.11
CA ALA A 383 -7.99 13.64 9.31
C ALA A 383 -9.39 14.30 9.23
N ASP A 384 -9.45 15.53 8.76
CA ASP A 384 -10.69 16.31 8.68
C ASP A 384 -11.42 16.17 7.33
N LEU A 385 -10.73 15.62 6.31
CA LEU A 385 -11.28 15.47 4.96
C LEU A 385 -11.86 14.08 4.68
N ARG A 386 -11.57 13.10 5.52
CA ARG A 386 -12.10 11.74 5.37
C ARG A 386 -13.55 11.64 5.81
N HIS A 387 -14.30 10.78 5.14
CA HIS A 387 -15.67 10.48 5.52
C HIS A 387 -15.69 9.73 6.86
N ASP A 388 -16.60 10.12 7.74
CA ASP A 388 -16.77 9.59 9.10
C ASP A 388 -17.87 8.53 9.20
N GLY A 389 -18.56 8.26 8.09
CA GLY A 389 -19.69 7.33 8.01
C GLY A 389 -21.04 7.99 8.26
N ASN A 390 -21.06 9.31 8.45
CA ASN A 390 -22.26 10.08 8.70
C ASN A 390 -22.46 11.14 7.62
N LEU A 391 -23.63 11.13 6.99
CA LEU A 391 -24.03 12.14 6.03
C LEU A 391 -25.16 12.98 6.62
N SER A 392 -24.94 14.29 6.73
CA SER A 392 -25.96 15.22 7.23
C SER A 392 -27.12 15.33 6.25
N SER A 393 -28.35 15.45 6.76
CA SER A 393 -29.53 15.76 5.94
C SER A 393 -29.46 17.15 5.28
N GLN A 394 -28.57 18.01 5.76
CA GLN A 394 -28.30 19.35 5.21
C GLN A 394 -27.08 19.38 4.27
N SER A 395 -26.46 18.22 3.99
CA SER A 395 -25.31 18.14 3.09
C SER A 395 -25.64 18.72 1.71
N LEU A 396 -24.68 19.44 1.13
CA LEU A 396 -24.82 20.03 -0.20
C LEU A 396 -24.59 19.02 -1.33
N PHE A 397 -24.09 17.82 -1.00
CA PHE A 397 -23.60 16.81 -1.94
C PHE A 397 -24.26 15.44 -1.73
N VAL A 398 -25.50 15.39 -1.22
CA VAL A 398 -26.20 14.15 -0.87
C VAL A 398 -26.32 13.15 -2.03
N THR A 399 -26.41 13.65 -3.26
CA THR A 399 -26.48 12.83 -4.49
C THR A 399 -25.11 12.42 -5.01
N GLU A 400 -24.07 13.22 -4.77
CA GLU A 400 -22.71 13.00 -5.26
C GLU A 400 -21.84 12.24 -4.26
N ASP A 401 -22.24 12.18 -2.98
CA ASP A 401 -21.49 11.56 -1.90
C ASP A 401 -21.06 10.13 -2.23
N PHE A 402 -19.74 9.96 -2.32
CA PHE A 402 -19.13 8.74 -2.81
C PHE A 402 -19.32 7.56 -1.86
N TRP A 403 -19.24 7.80 -0.56
CA TRP A 403 -19.43 6.76 0.43
C TRP A 403 -20.86 6.23 0.40
N LYS A 404 -21.86 7.12 0.41
CA LYS A 404 -23.27 6.76 0.28
C LYS A 404 -23.56 6.02 -1.03
N ARG A 405 -23.12 6.55 -2.18
CA ARG A 405 -23.29 5.88 -3.48
C ARG A 405 -22.63 4.49 -3.50
N SER A 406 -21.49 4.34 -2.85
CA SER A 406 -20.79 3.06 -2.70
C SER A 406 -21.59 2.07 -1.85
N GLN A 407 -22.21 2.53 -0.76
CA GLN A 407 -23.11 1.73 0.06
C GLN A 407 -24.37 1.29 -0.72
N GLU A 408 -25.02 2.19 -1.45
CA GLU A 408 -26.19 1.89 -2.30
C GLU A 408 -25.82 0.91 -3.44
N ARG A 409 -24.62 1.06 -4.02
CA ARG A 409 -24.13 0.13 -5.04
C ARG A 409 -23.85 -1.25 -4.47
N ALA A 410 -23.33 -1.33 -3.24
CA ALA A 410 -23.11 -2.59 -2.55
C ALA A 410 -24.41 -3.38 -2.30
N GLU A 411 -25.55 -2.70 -2.23
CA GLU A 411 -26.87 -3.33 -2.10
C GLU A 411 -27.37 -3.96 -3.39
N THR A 412 -26.90 -3.50 -4.56
CA THR A 412 -27.47 -3.85 -5.87
C THR A 412 -26.51 -4.64 -6.77
N CYS A 413 -25.20 -4.51 -6.57
CA CYS A 413 -24.20 -5.17 -7.41
C CYS A 413 -24.28 -6.70 -7.35
N LYS A 414 -23.76 -7.37 -8.39
CA LYS A 414 -23.77 -8.83 -8.46
C LYS A 414 -22.67 -9.46 -7.59
N LEU A 415 -21.48 -8.87 -7.64
CA LEU A 415 -20.31 -9.27 -6.87
C LEU A 415 -19.78 -8.06 -6.10
N LEU A 416 -19.92 -8.12 -4.78
CA LEU A 416 -19.36 -7.16 -3.86
C LEU A 416 -18.02 -7.68 -3.36
N VAL A 417 -16.95 -6.89 -3.50
CA VAL A 417 -15.63 -7.22 -2.95
C VAL A 417 -15.34 -6.29 -1.77
N THR A 418 -15.01 -6.86 -0.62
CA THR A 418 -14.62 -6.14 0.60
C THR A 418 -13.42 -6.84 1.25
N ASN A 419 -12.85 -6.23 2.28
CA ASN A 419 -11.83 -6.88 3.10
C ASN A 419 -12.41 -7.42 4.41
N HIS A 420 -11.69 -8.31 5.08
CA HIS A 420 -12.11 -8.92 6.34
C HIS A 420 -12.41 -7.91 7.43
N ALA A 421 -11.57 -6.87 7.57
CA ALA A 421 -11.76 -5.85 8.61
C ALA A 421 -13.10 -5.14 8.44
N TYR A 422 -13.42 -4.69 7.22
CA TYR A 422 -14.69 -4.02 6.97
C TYR A 422 -15.89 -4.97 6.95
N LEU A 423 -15.72 -6.22 6.49
CA LEU A 423 -16.76 -7.25 6.63
C LEU A 423 -17.15 -7.40 8.11
N VAL A 424 -16.16 -7.58 9.00
CA VAL A 424 -16.42 -7.80 10.42
C VAL A 424 -17.08 -6.58 11.07
N THR A 425 -16.65 -5.36 10.74
CA THR A 425 -17.36 -4.14 11.17
C THR A 425 -18.83 -4.16 10.73
N ARG A 426 -19.11 -4.57 9.49
CA ARG A 426 -20.49 -4.69 8.99
C ARG A 426 -21.28 -5.78 9.67
N LEU A 427 -20.66 -6.90 10.01
CA LEU A 427 -21.35 -7.97 10.74
C LEU A 427 -21.70 -7.57 12.18
N GLU A 428 -20.96 -6.63 12.79
CA GLU A 428 -21.30 -6.10 14.11
C GLU A 428 -22.41 -5.05 14.06
N ASP A 429 -22.36 -4.10 13.12
CA ASP A 429 -23.32 -2.98 13.07
C ASP A 429 -24.55 -3.21 12.19
N ASN A 430 -24.45 -4.04 11.16
CA ASN A 430 -25.52 -4.35 10.20
C ASN A 430 -25.39 -5.80 9.67
N PRO A 431 -25.79 -6.82 10.45
CA PRO A 431 -25.74 -8.22 10.02
C PRO A 431 -26.51 -8.49 8.72
N GLU A 432 -27.53 -7.69 8.39
CA GLU A 432 -28.30 -7.81 7.15
C GLU A 432 -27.45 -7.60 5.89
N PHE A 433 -26.26 -7.01 6.03
CA PHE A 433 -25.27 -6.83 4.96
C PHE A 433 -24.94 -8.13 4.21
N VAL A 434 -25.08 -9.31 4.82
CA VAL A 434 -24.84 -10.61 4.18
C VAL A 434 -26.09 -11.51 4.13
N SER A 435 -27.25 -11.02 4.60
CA SER A 435 -28.51 -11.78 4.58
C SER A 435 -28.90 -12.17 3.16
N ASP A 436 -29.32 -13.42 2.98
CA ASP A 436 -29.70 -13.99 1.68
C ASP A 436 -28.60 -13.95 0.60
N ARG A 437 -27.34 -13.64 0.97
CA ARG A 437 -26.18 -13.59 0.07
C ARG A 437 -25.28 -14.81 0.22
N LEU A 438 -24.47 -15.07 -0.81
CA LEU A 438 -23.36 -16.00 -0.74
C LEU A 438 -22.13 -15.23 -0.25
N LEU A 439 -21.66 -15.53 0.96
CA LEU A 439 -20.43 -14.99 1.52
C LEU A 439 -19.25 -15.93 1.21
N ILE A 440 -18.36 -15.49 0.35
CA ILE A 440 -17.08 -16.15 0.10
C ILE A 440 -16.02 -15.46 0.94
N ILE A 441 -15.33 -16.20 1.81
CA ILE A 441 -14.24 -15.68 2.63
C ILE A 441 -12.95 -16.33 2.17
N ASP A 442 -12.12 -15.57 1.46
CA ASP A 442 -10.80 -16.05 1.04
C ASP A 442 -9.80 -15.97 2.19
N GLU A 443 -8.91 -16.95 2.30
CA GLU A 443 -8.01 -17.15 3.45
C GLU A 443 -8.73 -16.98 4.81
N VAL A 444 -9.87 -17.68 4.96
CA VAL A 444 -10.82 -17.54 6.07
C VAL A 444 -10.21 -17.59 7.48
N GLN A 445 -9.05 -18.24 7.67
CA GLN A 445 -8.34 -18.22 8.96
C GLN A 445 -7.96 -16.80 9.44
N LYS A 446 -7.87 -15.84 8.51
CA LYS A 446 -7.54 -14.45 8.79
C LYS A 446 -8.71 -13.66 9.38
N ILE A 447 -9.93 -14.14 9.24
CA ILE A 447 -11.11 -13.53 9.86
C ILE A 447 -10.99 -13.51 11.39
N LEU A 448 -10.30 -14.48 12.00
CA LEU A 448 -10.09 -14.55 13.45
C LEU A 448 -9.33 -13.32 13.97
N LEU A 449 -8.36 -12.83 13.20
CA LEU A 449 -7.61 -11.62 13.54
C LEU A 449 -8.45 -10.35 13.30
N ALA A 450 -9.27 -10.33 12.24
CA ALA A 450 -10.18 -9.22 12.00
C ALA A 450 -11.24 -9.10 13.11
N LEU A 451 -11.77 -10.23 13.59
CA LEU A 451 -12.67 -10.29 14.75
C LEU A 451 -11.99 -9.79 16.02
N GLU A 452 -10.76 -10.21 16.29
CA GLU A 452 -10.04 -9.71 17.46
C GLU A 452 -9.82 -8.19 17.39
N ASN A 453 -9.35 -7.68 16.25
CA ASN A 453 -9.04 -6.27 16.09
C ASN A 453 -10.28 -5.38 16.20
N LEU A 454 -11.46 -5.86 15.81
CA LEU A 454 -12.73 -5.14 15.99
C LEU A 454 -13.03 -4.87 17.47
N LEU A 455 -12.67 -5.82 18.34
CA LEU A 455 -12.93 -5.75 19.77
C LEU A 455 -11.88 -4.94 20.54
N GLN A 456 -10.85 -4.46 19.85
CA GLN A 456 -9.78 -3.70 20.48
C GLN A 456 -10.16 -2.22 20.53
N GLU A 457 -10.18 -1.67 21.73
CA GLU A 457 -10.34 -0.24 21.97
C GLU A 457 -9.02 0.33 22.50
N THR A 458 -8.67 1.56 22.12
CA THR A 458 -7.38 2.16 22.47
C THR A 458 -7.53 3.65 22.72
N TYR A 459 -6.98 4.12 23.85
CA TYR A 459 -6.98 5.52 24.24
C TYR A 459 -5.56 6.03 24.51
N ASP A 460 -5.25 7.24 24.03
CA ASP A 460 -4.02 7.94 24.39
C ASP A 460 -4.14 8.49 25.83
N ILE A 461 -3.19 8.11 26.70
CA ILE A 461 -3.26 8.47 28.12
C ILE A 461 -3.16 9.98 28.31
N GLN A 462 -2.38 10.67 27.47
CA GLN A 462 -2.26 12.13 27.54
C GLN A 462 -3.60 12.81 27.22
N SER A 463 -4.33 12.31 26.23
CA SER A 463 -5.67 12.81 25.88
C SER A 463 -6.67 12.63 27.03
N ILE A 464 -6.58 11.53 27.79
CA ILE A 464 -7.38 11.31 29.01
C ILE A 464 -7.02 12.36 30.08
N ILE A 465 -5.72 12.60 30.32
CA ILE A 465 -5.24 13.61 31.28
C ILE A 465 -5.75 15.00 30.90
N ASP A 466 -5.66 15.38 29.62
CA ASP A 466 -6.10 16.68 29.13
C ASP A 466 -7.62 16.87 29.32
N LEU A 467 -8.42 15.80 29.17
CA LEU A 467 -9.86 15.81 29.42
C LEU A 467 -10.14 15.99 30.93
N ILE A 468 -9.42 15.28 31.79
CA ILE A 468 -9.53 15.40 33.25
C ILE A 468 -9.15 16.80 33.73
N ASP A 469 -8.05 17.36 33.23
CA ASP A 469 -7.59 18.71 33.60
C ASP A 469 -8.63 19.77 33.24
N LYS A 470 -9.33 19.62 32.12
CA LYS A 470 -10.46 20.48 31.76
C LYS A 470 -11.65 20.31 32.70
N ALA A 471 -12.00 19.08 33.07
CA ALA A 471 -13.13 18.79 33.96
C ALA A 471 -12.89 19.30 35.39
N LEU A 472 -11.67 19.18 35.91
CA LEU A 472 -11.28 19.64 37.25
C LEU A 472 -11.50 21.16 37.46
N VAL A 473 -11.47 21.97 36.39
CA VAL A 473 -11.71 23.42 36.47
C VAL A 473 -13.18 23.74 36.77
N GLY A 474 -14.11 22.90 36.29
CA GLY A 474 -15.55 23.15 36.35
C GLY A 474 -16.33 22.30 37.35
N GLU A 475 -15.75 21.21 37.87
CA GLU A 475 -16.44 20.30 38.79
C GLU A 475 -16.58 20.89 40.20
N GLU A 476 -17.79 20.93 40.77
CA GLU A 476 -18.05 21.47 42.11
C GLU A 476 -18.13 20.38 43.20
N ASN A 477 -18.40 19.13 42.82
CA ASN A 477 -18.51 18.02 43.74
C ASN A 477 -17.13 17.54 44.21
N ARG A 478 -16.82 17.75 45.49
CA ARG A 478 -15.53 17.37 46.11
C ARG A 478 -15.19 15.89 46.01
N VAL A 479 -16.18 15.00 45.93
CA VAL A 479 -15.93 13.56 45.77
C VAL A 479 -15.47 13.29 44.34
N GLN A 480 -16.20 13.82 43.34
CA GLN A 480 -15.85 13.67 41.93
C GLN A 480 -14.51 14.33 41.59
N GLN A 481 -14.21 15.50 42.17
CA GLN A 481 -12.88 16.13 42.08
C GLN A 481 -11.76 15.18 42.54
N ARG A 482 -11.92 14.50 43.68
CA ARG A 482 -10.93 13.55 44.19
C ARG A 482 -10.78 12.31 43.31
N ILE A 483 -11.89 11.82 42.75
CA ILE A 483 -11.86 10.69 41.80
C ILE A 483 -11.07 11.10 40.56
N LEU A 484 -11.38 12.25 39.96
CA LEU A 484 -10.65 12.82 38.82
C LEU A 484 -9.14 12.99 39.12
N GLU A 485 -8.79 13.55 40.28
CA GLU A 485 -7.38 13.67 40.73
C GLU A 485 -6.69 12.30 40.87
N SER A 486 -7.41 11.29 41.33
CA SER A 486 -6.89 9.92 41.49
C SER A 486 -6.69 9.24 40.13
N ILE A 487 -7.64 9.37 39.20
CA ILE A 487 -7.50 8.88 37.81
C ILE A 487 -6.29 9.55 37.14
N ARG A 488 -6.17 10.87 37.29
CA ARG A 488 -5.05 11.64 36.75
C ARG A 488 -3.71 11.16 37.31
N PHE A 489 -3.65 10.91 38.61
CA PHE A 489 -2.45 10.36 39.25
C PHE A 489 -2.07 9.00 38.67
N GLU A 490 -3.02 8.07 38.56
CA GLU A 490 -2.77 6.73 37.99
C GLU A 490 -2.32 6.81 36.52
N CYS A 491 -2.93 7.68 35.72
CA CYS A 491 -2.52 7.92 34.33
C CYS A 491 -1.06 8.40 34.23
N LEU A 492 -0.67 9.39 35.04
CA LEU A 492 0.70 9.89 35.10
C LEU A 492 1.67 8.81 35.60
N TYR A 493 1.26 8.03 36.59
CA TYR A 493 2.04 6.93 37.14
C TYR A 493 2.29 5.84 36.09
N LEU A 494 1.27 5.46 35.31
CA LEU A 494 1.39 4.50 34.21
C LEU A 494 2.40 4.98 33.16
N ILE A 495 2.35 6.27 32.78
CA ILE A 495 3.34 6.87 31.86
C ILE A 495 4.77 6.73 32.42
N GLU A 496 4.98 7.09 33.69
CA GLU A 496 6.30 7.02 34.33
C GLU A 496 6.82 5.58 34.44
N GLN A 497 5.97 4.64 34.88
CA GLN A 497 6.36 3.23 35.02
C GLN A 497 6.72 2.61 33.67
N PHE A 498 5.92 2.90 32.65
CA PHE A 498 6.15 2.37 31.30
C PHE A 498 7.47 2.92 30.71
N GLN A 499 7.73 4.22 30.85
CA GLN A 499 8.97 4.85 30.37
C GLN A 499 10.21 4.38 31.13
N SER A 500 10.08 4.12 32.44
CA SER A 500 11.19 3.66 33.27
C SER A 500 11.50 2.17 33.12
N GLY A 501 10.69 1.42 32.36
CA GLY A 501 10.87 -0.02 32.14
C GLY A 501 10.69 -0.88 33.40
N LYS A 502 9.99 -0.37 34.42
CA LYS A 502 9.80 -1.02 35.73
C LYS A 502 8.63 -2.02 35.72
N SER A 503 8.60 -2.87 36.77
CA SER A 503 7.78 -4.09 36.97
C SER A 503 6.33 -4.08 36.44
N ARG A 504 5.96 -5.14 35.68
CA ARG A 504 4.58 -5.45 35.22
C ARG A 504 3.53 -5.48 36.33
N LYS A 505 3.92 -5.83 37.57
CA LYS A 505 2.96 -5.94 38.69
C LYS A 505 2.32 -4.59 39.02
N ASN A 506 3.11 -3.51 38.99
CA ASN A 506 2.63 -2.18 39.34
C ASN A 506 1.68 -1.62 38.27
N ILE A 507 1.82 -2.05 37.01
CA ILE A 507 0.92 -1.65 35.92
C ILE A 507 -0.47 -2.24 36.13
N LEU A 508 -0.55 -3.52 36.51
CA LEU A 508 -1.84 -4.19 36.76
C LEU A 508 -2.57 -3.56 37.95
N ASP A 509 -1.86 -3.29 39.06
CA ASP A 509 -2.45 -2.66 40.24
C ASP A 509 -3.05 -1.26 39.88
N SER A 510 -2.36 -0.47 39.04
CA SER A 510 -2.87 0.82 38.56
C SER A 510 -4.06 0.69 37.61
N LEU A 511 -4.10 -0.35 36.76
CA LEU A 511 -5.25 -0.62 35.90
C LEU A 511 -6.49 -0.99 36.71
N ASP A 512 -6.33 -1.80 37.76
CA ASP A 512 -7.40 -2.14 38.70
C ASP A 512 -7.91 -0.90 39.45
N ASN A 513 -7.01 0.00 39.86
CA ASN A 513 -7.38 1.28 40.46
C ASN A 513 -8.17 2.15 39.48
N LEU A 514 -7.74 2.24 38.22
CA LEU A 514 -8.46 2.98 37.18
C LEU A 514 -9.87 2.43 36.97
N HIS A 515 -10.02 1.10 36.87
CA HIS A 515 -11.34 0.46 36.80
C HIS A 515 -12.23 0.91 37.97
N GLN A 516 -11.72 0.84 39.21
CA GLN A 516 -12.48 1.26 40.40
C GLN A 516 -12.87 2.73 40.32
N TYR A 517 -11.94 3.63 40.01
CA TYR A 517 -12.21 5.06 39.97
C TYR A 517 -13.19 5.44 38.84
N PHE A 518 -13.06 4.85 37.65
CA PHE A 518 -14.02 5.07 36.57
C PHE A 518 -15.40 4.49 36.90
N SER A 519 -15.49 3.42 37.67
CA SER A 519 -16.79 2.87 38.12
C SER A 519 -17.56 3.79 39.08
N GLU A 520 -16.86 4.72 39.75
CA GLU A 520 -17.43 5.71 40.68
C GLU A 520 -17.57 7.12 40.07
N LEU A 521 -17.09 7.31 38.83
CA LEU A 521 -17.07 8.62 38.16
C LEU A 521 -18.45 8.93 37.55
N GLU A 522 -19.03 10.06 37.94
CA GLU A 522 -20.36 10.52 37.49
C GLU A 522 -20.30 11.87 36.75
N VAL A 523 -19.14 12.21 36.17
CA VAL A 523 -18.90 13.50 35.50
C VAL A 523 -19.32 13.44 34.03
N GLU A 524 -20.10 14.43 33.57
CA GLU A 524 -20.53 14.51 32.16
C GLU A 524 -19.35 14.55 31.19
N GLY A 525 -19.47 13.85 30.05
CA GLY A 525 -18.44 13.79 29.03
C GLY A 525 -17.40 12.67 29.21
N PHE A 526 -17.54 11.84 30.24
CA PHE A 526 -16.68 10.67 30.48
C PHE A 526 -17.34 9.33 30.17
N ASP A 527 -18.57 9.31 29.64
CA ASP A 527 -19.35 8.08 29.44
C ASP A 527 -18.61 6.98 28.65
N GLU A 528 -17.88 7.37 27.59
CA GLU A 528 -17.08 6.43 26.81
C GLU A 528 -15.92 5.83 27.60
N LEU A 529 -15.21 6.65 28.38
CA LEU A 529 -14.10 6.21 29.21
C LEU A 529 -14.58 5.34 30.37
N VAL A 530 -15.71 5.71 30.99
CA VAL A 530 -16.36 4.88 32.02
C VAL A 530 -16.72 3.53 31.44
N ARG A 531 -17.38 3.48 30.28
CA ARG A 531 -17.69 2.22 29.58
C ARG A 531 -16.43 1.42 29.26
N TYR A 532 -15.40 2.07 28.76
CA TYR A 532 -14.13 1.44 28.39
C TYR A 532 -13.45 0.81 29.60
N PHE A 533 -13.25 1.54 30.70
CA PHE A 533 -12.50 1.08 31.87
C PHE A 533 -13.28 0.15 32.80
N THR A 534 -14.61 0.12 32.72
CA THR A 534 -15.47 -0.78 33.51
C THR A 534 -15.86 -2.06 32.76
N ALA A 535 -15.51 -2.16 31.48
CA ALA A 535 -15.76 -3.37 30.70
C ALA A 535 -14.85 -4.52 31.17
N GLU A 536 -15.41 -5.73 31.23
CA GLU A 536 -14.61 -6.94 31.47
C GLU A 536 -13.70 -7.22 30.27
N GLY A 537 -12.40 -7.18 30.48
CA GLY A 537 -11.41 -7.38 29.43
C GLY A 537 -9.98 -7.46 29.91
N ASP A 538 -9.09 -7.79 28.98
CA ASP A 538 -7.64 -7.70 29.17
C ASP A 538 -7.19 -6.30 28.77
N TYR A 539 -6.40 -5.62 29.62
CA TYR A 539 -5.82 -4.30 29.36
C TYR A 539 -4.29 -4.35 29.28
N TRP A 540 -3.69 -3.58 28.38
CA TRP A 540 -2.24 -3.43 28.28
C TRP A 540 -1.84 -2.01 27.85
N LEU A 541 -0.56 -1.70 28.01
CA LEU A 541 0.05 -0.45 27.55
C LEU A 541 0.88 -0.69 26.29
N GLU A 542 0.80 0.26 25.36
CA GLU A 542 1.60 0.27 24.13
C GLU A 542 2.08 1.68 23.75
N VAL A 543 3.03 1.76 22.82
CA VAL A 543 3.59 3.04 22.35
C VAL A 543 3.29 3.20 20.88
N THR A 544 2.75 4.37 20.52
CA THR A 544 2.68 4.77 19.12
C THR A 544 4.00 5.41 18.70
N GLU A 545 4.64 4.88 17.66
CA GLU A 545 5.79 5.50 17.00
C GLU A 545 5.32 6.62 16.04
N THR A 546 4.82 7.72 16.61
CA THR A 546 4.65 8.98 15.87
C THR A 546 5.85 9.90 16.11
N SER A 547 5.87 11.10 15.49
CA SER A 547 6.90 12.14 15.72
C SER A 547 7.08 12.48 17.22
N GLN A 548 6.06 12.21 18.03
CA GLN A 548 6.12 12.17 19.49
C GLN A 548 5.76 10.76 19.98
N LYS A 549 6.49 10.23 20.96
CA LYS A 549 6.15 8.96 21.60
C LYS A 549 4.91 9.16 22.47
N LYS A 550 3.78 8.59 22.04
CA LYS A 550 2.54 8.56 22.80
C LYS A 550 2.38 7.21 23.47
N ILE A 551 1.89 7.21 24.71
CA ILE A 551 1.61 5.98 25.46
C ILE A 551 0.11 5.79 25.45
N GLN A 552 -0.32 4.63 24.98
CA GLN A 552 -1.71 4.27 24.85
C GLN A 552 -2.04 3.13 25.80
N ILE A 553 -3.30 3.13 26.25
CA ILE A 553 -3.91 2.01 26.93
C ILE A 553 -4.87 1.34 25.97
N SER A 554 -4.73 0.03 25.82
CA SER A 554 -5.53 -0.77 24.90
C SER A 554 -6.21 -1.90 25.66
N SER A 555 -7.42 -2.26 25.23
CA SER A 555 -8.20 -3.33 25.84
C SER A 555 -8.79 -4.26 24.79
N THR A 556 -9.21 -5.45 25.23
CA THR A 556 -10.05 -6.34 24.44
C THR A 556 -10.98 -7.14 25.35
N LYS A 557 -12.16 -7.52 24.84
CA LYS A 557 -13.11 -8.37 25.56
C LYS A 557 -12.51 -9.73 25.93
N SER A 558 -12.90 -10.26 27.08
CA SER A 558 -12.51 -11.61 27.50
C SER A 558 -13.10 -12.68 26.58
N GLY A 559 -12.28 -13.69 26.23
CA GLY A 559 -12.68 -14.78 25.34
C GLY A 559 -12.74 -14.38 23.86
N ARG A 560 -12.92 -15.37 23.01
CA ARG A 560 -12.92 -15.20 21.55
C ARG A 560 -14.33 -15.07 21.00
N THR A 561 -14.54 -14.13 20.08
CA THR A 561 -15.78 -14.03 19.30
C THR A 561 -15.79 -15.07 18.18
N LEU A 562 -16.92 -15.76 18.02
CA LEU A 562 -17.14 -16.72 16.94
C LEU A 562 -17.68 -16.02 15.70
N LEU A 563 -17.25 -16.44 14.52
CA LEU A 563 -17.83 -15.92 13.28
C LEU A 563 -19.31 -16.32 13.17
N SER A 564 -19.63 -17.55 13.59
CA SER A 564 -20.99 -18.09 13.55
C SER A 564 -22.01 -17.30 14.38
N SER A 565 -21.59 -16.57 15.41
CA SER A 565 -22.50 -15.74 16.22
C SER A 565 -22.87 -14.40 15.57
N LEU A 566 -22.14 -13.97 14.54
CA LEU A 566 -22.38 -12.69 13.86
C LEU A 566 -23.10 -12.84 12.52
N LEU A 567 -23.18 -14.07 11.98
CA LEU A 567 -23.75 -14.32 10.67
C LEU A 567 -25.24 -14.68 10.76
N PRO A 568 -26.12 -14.06 9.95
CA PRO A 568 -27.52 -14.46 9.83
C PRO A 568 -27.66 -15.90 9.30
N GLU A 569 -28.70 -16.62 9.74
CA GLU A 569 -28.97 -18.00 9.29
C GLU A 569 -29.24 -18.11 7.78
N SER A 570 -29.74 -17.05 7.13
CA SER A 570 -29.98 -17.03 5.69
C SER A 570 -28.72 -16.86 4.84
N CYS A 571 -27.58 -16.52 5.46
CA CYS A 571 -26.31 -16.37 4.78
C CYS A 571 -25.70 -17.75 4.46
N GLN A 572 -25.35 -17.98 3.19
CA GLN A 572 -24.56 -19.15 2.82
C GLN A 572 -23.08 -18.78 2.83
N VAL A 573 -22.25 -19.61 3.44
CA VAL A 573 -20.82 -19.32 3.63
C VAL A 573 -19.97 -20.34 2.90
N LEU A 574 -19.03 -19.85 2.10
CA LEU A 574 -17.94 -20.62 1.53
C LEU A 574 -16.61 -20.05 2.04
N GLY A 575 -15.99 -20.74 3.00
CA GLY A 575 -14.64 -20.41 3.45
C GLY A 575 -13.60 -21.10 2.57
N VAL A 576 -12.68 -20.33 2.00
CA VAL A 576 -11.55 -20.85 1.23
C VAL A 576 -10.28 -20.61 2.03
N SER A 577 -9.40 -21.61 2.10
CA SER A 577 -8.10 -21.44 2.73
C SER A 577 -7.03 -22.30 2.08
N ALA A 578 -5.77 -21.91 2.21
CA ALA A 578 -4.66 -22.83 1.99
C ALA A 578 -4.66 -24.00 2.99
N THR A 579 -5.18 -23.79 4.20
CA THR A 579 -5.16 -24.81 5.26
C THR A 579 -6.34 -24.66 6.21
N LEU A 580 -7.18 -25.68 6.30
CA LEU A 580 -8.33 -25.72 7.20
C LEU A 580 -8.13 -26.72 8.35
N GLU A 581 -7.37 -27.78 8.11
CA GLU A 581 -6.98 -28.74 9.14
C GLU A 581 -5.68 -28.27 9.80
N ILE A 582 -5.75 -27.85 11.07
CA ILE A 582 -4.59 -27.31 11.81
C ILE A 582 -3.83 -28.46 12.46
N SER A 583 -4.52 -29.32 13.20
CA SER A 583 -3.97 -30.56 13.76
C SER A 583 -5.04 -31.63 13.85
N GLN A 584 -4.67 -32.85 14.26
CA GLN A 584 -5.65 -33.92 14.53
C GLN A 584 -6.69 -33.57 15.63
N ARG A 585 -6.45 -32.50 16.41
CA ARG A 585 -7.28 -32.11 17.56
C ARG A 585 -7.90 -30.73 17.42
N VAL A 586 -7.47 -29.95 16.43
CA VAL A 586 -7.90 -28.57 16.21
C VAL A 586 -8.16 -28.40 14.73
N SER A 587 -9.41 -28.09 14.39
CA SER A 587 -9.78 -27.66 13.05
C SER A 587 -10.05 -26.16 13.04
N LEU A 588 -9.86 -25.51 11.89
CA LEU A 588 -10.27 -24.12 11.74
C LEU A 588 -11.80 -23.98 11.84
N ALA A 589 -12.56 -25.00 11.43
CA ALA A 589 -14.01 -25.01 11.50
C ALA A 589 -14.51 -24.82 12.95
N ASP A 590 -13.91 -25.54 13.91
CA ASP A 590 -14.19 -25.39 15.34
C ASP A 590 -13.87 -23.96 15.82
N LEU A 591 -12.72 -23.43 15.40
CA LEU A 591 -12.35 -22.05 15.72
C LEU A 591 -13.34 -21.06 15.11
N LEU A 592 -13.89 -21.28 13.92
CA LEU A 592 -14.89 -20.35 13.35
C LEU A 592 -16.29 -20.49 14.00
N GLY A 593 -16.50 -21.53 14.81
CA GLY A 593 -17.80 -21.85 15.40
C GLY A 593 -18.70 -22.69 14.49
N TYR A 594 -18.11 -23.47 13.59
CA TYR A 594 -18.77 -24.33 12.62
C TYR A 594 -18.25 -25.78 12.64
N PRO A 595 -18.36 -26.51 13.76
CA PRO A 595 -17.80 -27.87 13.90
C PRO A 595 -18.37 -28.87 12.88
N GLU A 596 -19.61 -28.66 12.44
CA GLU A 596 -20.32 -29.54 11.49
C GLU A 596 -20.23 -29.07 10.02
N ALA A 597 -19.42 -28.03 9.73
CA ALA A 597 -19.30 -27.54 8.36
C ALA A 597 -18.70 -28.61 7.44
N LYS A 598 -19.26 -28.75 6.24
CA LYS A 598 -18.70 -29.65 5.25
C LYS A 598 -17.31 -29.21 4.84
N PHE A 599 -16.39 -30.17 4.87
CA PHE A 599 -14.98 -29.94 4.58
C PHE A 599 -14.54 -30.73 3.34
N VAL A 600 -13.92 -30.03 2.40
CA VAL A 600 -13.29 -30.65 1.21
C VAL A 600 -11.82 -30.21 1.15
N LYS A 601 -10.92 -31.17 0.94
CA LYS A 601 -9.49 -30.93 0.75
C LYS A 601 -9.10 -31.31 -0.67
N ILE A 602 -8.54 -30.37 -1.41
CA ILE A 602 -7.92 -30.64 -2.71
C ILE A 602 -6.49 -31.11 -2.48
N GLU A 603 -6.14 -32.28 -3.02
CA GLU A 603 -4.78 -32.80 -2.98
C GLU A 603 -3.84 -31.94 -3.85
N SER A 604 -2.64 -31.66 -3.32
CA SER A 604 -1.59 -30.96 -4.06
C SER A 604 -0.66 -31.97 -4.72
N ARG A 605 -0.37 -31.79 -6.02
CA ARG A 605 0.74 -32.52 -6.66
C ARG A 605 2.05 -31.82 -6.27
N GLY A 606 2.95 -32.52 -5.58
CA GLY A 606 4.22 -31.95 -5.09
C GLY A 606 5.06 -31.35 -6.23
N LYS A 607 5.57 -30.13 -6.04
CA LYS A 607 6.38 -29.40 -7.02
C LYS A 607 7.87 -29.71 -6.78
N GLN A 608 8.54 -30.32 -7.76
CA GLN A 608 9.93 -30.80 -7.62
C GLN A 608 11.02 -29.71 -7.72
N GLU A 609 10.68 -28.44 -8.00
CA GLU A 609 11.66 -27.38 -8.32
C GLU A 609 11.93 -26.37 -7.19
N GLN A 610 11.57 -26.71 -5.94
CA GLN A 610 11.85 -25.87 -4.78
C GLN A 610 12.88 -26.53 -3.85
N GLU A 611 13.88 -25.75 -3.40
CA GLU A 611 14.87 -26.19 -2.43
C GLU A 611 14.82 -25.33 -1.16
N VAL A 612 14.74 -25.99 0.00
CA VAL A 612 14.77 -25.38 1.32
C VAL A 612 16.04 -25.82 2.04
N VAL A 613 16.87 -24.85 2.40
CA VAL A 613 18.15 -25.05 3.06
C VAL A 613 18.07 -24.52 4.50
N MET A 614 18.33 -25.41 5.46
CA MET A 614 18.35 -25.09 6.88
C MET A 614 19.80 -24.96 7.36
N VAL A 615 20.13 -23.80 7.92
CA VAL A 615 21.48 -23.51 8.43
C VAL A 615 21.58 -23.96 9.90
N LYS A 616 22.39 -24.99 10.16
CA LYS A 616 22.39 -25.70 11.46
C LYS A 616 23.19 -25.02 12.59
N ASP A 617 24.08 -24.11 12.24
CA ASP A 617 25.09 -23.48 13.09
C ASP A 617 24.96 -21.94 13.17
N PHE A 618 23.85 -21.37 12.71
CA PHE A 618 23.53 -19.97 12.92
C PHE A 618 23.29 -19.66 14.43
N PRO A 619 23.55 -18.43 14.91
CA PRO A 619 23.28 -18.06 16.31
C PRO A 619 21.86 -18.38 16.75
N LEU A 620 21.68 -18.71 18.03
CA LEU A 620 20.35 -19.04 18.54
C LEU A 620 19.58 -17.76 18.91
N VAL A 621 18.44 -17.53 18.25
CA VAL A 621 17.60 -16.33 18.42
C VAL A 621 17.23 -16.04 19.87
N THR A 622 17.06 -17.08 20.69
CA THR A 622 16.62 -16.93 22.10
C THR A 622 17.76 -16.64 23.08
N GLU A 623 19.02 -16.83 22.67
CA GLU A 623 20.21 -16.71 23.54
C GLU A 623 21.18 -15.62 23.09
N THR A 624 20.91 -15.01 21.93
CA THR A 624 21.76 -13.97 21.31
C THR A 624 21.08 -12.62 21.44
N SER A 625 21.85 -11.55 21.68
CA SER A 625 21.27 -10.21 21.64
C SER A 625 20.79 -9.85 20.23
N LEU A 626 19.78 -8.98 20.13
CA LEU A 626 19.24 -8.54 18.85
C LEU A 626 20.33 -7.95 17.94
N GLU A 627 21.25 -7.17 18.49
CA GLU A 627 22.36 -6.56 17.76
C GLU A 627 23.32 -7.58 17.14
N VAL A 628 23.71 -8.60 17.92
CA VAL A 628 24.62 -9.64 17.44
C VAL A 628 23.93 -10.48 16.38
N TYR A 629 22.66 -10.84 16.61
CA TYR A 629 21.89 -11.61 15.64
C TYR A 629 21.68 -10.84 14.32
N ALA A 630 21.33 -9.56 14.40
CA ALA A 630 21.15 -8.70 13.23
C ALA A 630 22.45 -8.55 12.43
N ARG A 631 23.61 -8.46 13.10
CA ARG A 631 24.91 -8.40 12.45
C ARG A 631 25.23 -9.66 11.64
N GLU A 632 24.95 -10.83 12.18
CA GLU A 632 25.18 -12.11 11.50
C GLU A 632 24.24 -12.28 10.29
N VAL A 633 23.00 -11.82 10.39
CA VAL A 633 22.07 -11.78 9.24
C VAL A 633 22.58 -10.81 8.19
N ALA A 634 22.97 -9.59 8.56
CA ALA A 634 23.50 -8.58 7.64
C ALA A 634 24.76 -9.08 6.91
N ALA A 635 25.69 -9.73 7.63
CA ALA A 635 26.89 -10.32 7.05
C ALA A 635 26.57 -11.38 5.99
N LEU A 636 25.62 -12.29 6.29
CA LEU A 636 25.14 -13.27 5.30
C LEU A 636 24.52 -12.60 4.07
N LEU A 637 23.69 -11.58 4.25
CA LEU A 637 23.05 -10.88 3.14
C LEU A 637 24.07 -10.20 2.22
N VAL A 638 25.14 -9.64 2.78
CA VAL A 638 26.24 -9.05 2.00
C VAL A 638 26.99 -10.12 1.21
N GLU A 639 27.23 -11.30 1.79
CA GLU A 639 27.88 -12.41 1.09
C GLU A 639 27.02 -12.91 -0.08
N ILE A 640 25.74 -13.22 0.16
CA ILE A 640 24.88 -13.81 -0.88
C ILE A 640 24.45 -12.80 -1.95
N GLN A 641 24.59 -11.48 -1.69
CA GLN A 641 24.37 -10.45 -2.70
C GLN A 641 25.36 -10.57 -3.87
N ALA A 642 26.53 -11.18 -3.66
CA ALA A 642 27.53 -11.41 -4.71
C ALA A 642 27.00 -12.26 -5.88
N PHE A 643 25.96 -13.09 -5.66
CA PHE A 643 25.31 -13.88 -6.72
C PHE A 643 24.44 -13.05 -7.67
N GLN A 644 24.23 -11.76 -7.37
CA GLN A 644 23.44 -10.81 -8.16
C GLN A 644 22.00 -11.25 -8.45
N GLN A 645 21.42 -12.05 -7.56
CA GLN A 645 20.03 -12.50 -7.64
C GLN A 645 19.13 -11.68 -6.70
N PRO A 646 17.82 -11.56 -7.00
CA PRO A 646 16.86 -10.94 -6.09
C PRO A 646 16.79 -11.70 -4.75
N ILE A 647 16.98 -10.99 -3.65
CA ILE A 647 16.96 -11.50 -2.27
C ILE A 647 15.77 -10.90 -1.52
N LEU A 648 14.86 -11.76 -1.08
CA LEU A 648 13.74 -11.40 -0.22
C LEU A 648 13.99 -11.89 1.20
N VAL A 649 14.03 -10.98 2.17
CA VAL A 649 14.21 -11.32 3.58
C VAL A 649 12.89 -11.13 4.32
N LEU A 650 12.39 -12.20 4.94
CA LEU A 650 11.11 -12.23 5.63
C LEU A 650 11.30 -12.22 7.15
N PHE A 651 11.19 -11.05 7.75
CA PHE A 651 11.27 -10.86 9.20
C PHE A 651 9.92 -11.10 9.87
N THR A 652 9.96 -11.58 11.11
CA THR A 652 8.78 -11.77 11.96
C THR A 652 8.58 -10.61 12.95
N ALA A 653 9.53 -9.66 13.01
CA ALA A 653 9.51 -8.53 13.94
C ALA A 653 10.15 -7.30 13.29
N LYS A 654 9.64 -6.11 13.61
CA LYS A 654 10.09 -4.83 13.07
C LYS A 654 11.51 -4.46 13.54
N ASP A 655 11.80 -4.66 14.82
CA ASP A 655 13.07 -4.23 15.43
C ASP A 655 14.30 -4.89 14.76
N ILE A 656 14.22 -6.19 14.49
CA ILE A 656 15.29 -6.91 13.81
C ILE A 656 15.43 -6.49 12.33
N LEU A 657 14.32 -6.19 11.65
CA LEU A 657 14.35 -5.69 10.27
C LEU A 657 15.09 -4.36 10.20
N LEU A 658 14.74 -3.41 11.09
CA LEU A 658 15.39 -2.11 11.15
C LEU A 658 16.86 -2.23 11.54
N ALA A 659 17.19 -3.06 12.54
CA ALA A 659 18.58 -3.29 12.94
C ALA A 659 19.43 -3.90 11.82
N VAL A 660 18.90 -4.87 11.06
CA VAL A 660 19.60 -5.41 9.87
C VAL A 660 19.75 -4.31 8.81
N SER A 661 18.70 -3.54 8.54
CA SER A 661 18.73 -2.45 7.57
C SER A 661 19.79 -1.38 7.93
N ASP A 662 19.94 -1.03 9.20
CA ASP A 662 20.95 -0.08 9.68
C ASP A 662 22.39 -0.62 9.54
N LEU A 663 22.57 -1.94 9.59
CA LEU A 663 23.87 -2.60 9.50
C LEU A 663 24.29 -2.93 8.06
N LEU A 664 23.36 -2.98 7.12
CA LEU A 664 23.65 -3.29 5.71
C LEU A 664 24.42 -2.15 5.05
N THR A 665 25.60 -2.47 4.52
CA THR A 665 26.42 -1.53 3.75
C THR A 665 26.04 -1.45 2.28
N VAL A 666 25.20 -2.37 1.81
CA VAL A 666 24.71 -2.45 0.42
C VAL A 666 23.36 -1.78 0.29
N SER A 667 23.08 -1.22 -0.89
CA SER A 667 21.80 -0.58 -1.19
C SER A 667 20.67 -1.61 -1.17
N HIS A 668 19.56 -1.26 -0.52
CA HIS A 668 18.44 -2.18 -0.29
C HIS A 668 17.12 -1.42 -0.11
N LEU A 669 16.02 -2.17 -0.19
CA LEU A 669 14.67 -1.72 0.16
C LEU A 669 14.27 -2.32 1.50
N ALA A 670 13.81 -1.50 2.43
CA ALA A 670 13.32 -1.92 3.74
C ALA A 670 11.92 -1.40 4.01
N GLN A 671 11.03 -2.30 4.43
CA GLN A 671 9.74 -1.91 5.00
C GLN A 671 9.95 -0.96 6.18
N TYR A 672 9.08 0.04 6.30
CA TYR A 672 9.14 1.12 7.30
C TYR A 672 10.22 2.20 7.07
N LYS A 673 11.12 2.04 6.09
CA LYS A 673 12.09 3.08 5.70
C LYS A 673 11.89 3.61 4.29
N ASN A 674 11.58 2.75 3.34
CA ASN A 674 11.65 3.08 1.91
C ASN A 674 10.29 3.14 1.19
N GLY A 675 9.18 3.18 1.92
CA GLY A 675 7.81 3.29 1.38
C GLY A 675 6.84 2.26 1.97
N ASP A 676 5.61 2.29 1.49
CA ASP A 676 4.61 1.26 1.79
C ASP A 676 4.89 -0.05 1.05
N VAL A 677 4.14 -1.09 1.39
CA VAL A 677 4.33 -2.45 0.88
C VAL A 677 4.17 -2.53 -0.65
N HIS A 678 3.19 -1.82 -1.21
CA HIS A 678 2.90 -1.86 -2.65
C HIS A 678 4.03 -1.21 -3.45
N GLN A 679 4.49 -0.04 -3.00
CA GLN A 679 5.63 0.66 -3.60
C GLN A 679 6.90 -0.18 -3.55
N LEU A 680 7.21 -0.77 -2.40
CA LEU A 680 8.40 -1.60 -2.21
C LEU A 680 8.38 -2.84 -3.11
N LYS A 681 7.24 -3.53 -3.22
CA LYS A 681 7.04 -4.63 -4.17
C LYS A 681 7.36 -4.19 -5.59
N LYS A 682 6.72 -3.12 -6.06
CA LYS A 682 6.84 -2.63 -7.44
C LYS A 682 8.27 -2.19 -7.78
N ARG A 683 8.97 -1.56 -6.83
CA ARG A 683 10.39 -1.17 -6.98
C ARG A 683 11.31 -2.38 -7.05
N PHE A 684 11.09 -3.37 -6.19
CA PHE A 684 11.83 -4.63 -6.21
C PHE A 684 11.58 -5.40 -7.51
N GLU A 685 10.33 -5.54 -7.96
CA GLU A 685 9.97 -6.21 -9.23
C GLU A 685 10.55 -5.54 -10.48
N LYS A 686 10.82 -4.23 -10.43
CA LYS A 686 11.49 -3.47 -11.48
C LYS A 686 13.01 -3.60 -11.46
N GLY A 687 13.57 -4.32 -10.48
CA GLY A 687 15.01 -4.47 -10.32
C GLY A 687 15.71 -3.22 -9.79
N GLU A 688 15.00 -2.29 -9.13
CA GLU A 688 15.61 -1.07 -8.59
C GLU A 688 16.68 -1.39 -7.53
N GLN A 689 16.46 -2.44 -6.75
CA GLN A 689 17.38 -2.95 -5.73
C GLN A 689 17.28 -4.47 -5.66
N GLN A 690 18.40 -5.13 -5.35
CA GLN A 690 18.47 -6.59 -5.25
C GLN A 690 17.97 -7.15 -3.91
N ILE A 691 17.97 -6.36 -2.84
CA ILE A 691 17.58 -6.82 -1.51
C ILE A 691 16.29 -6.11 -1.09
N LEU A 692 15.29 -6.89 -0.69
CA LEU A 692 14.06 -6.41 -0.06
C LEU A 692 13.87 -7.03 1.32
N LEU A 693 13.83 -6.17 2.34
CA LEU A 693 13.54 -6.53 3.72
C LEU A 693 12.05 -6.29 4.01
N GLY A 694 11.30 -7.36 4.21
CA GLY A 694 9.87 -7.34 4.50
C GLY A 694 9.53 -7.91 5.88
N ALA A 695 8.50 -7.35 6.52
CA ALA A 695 7.90 -7.86 7.75
C ALA A 695 6.59 -8.61 7.44
N ALA A 696 5.67 -8.71 8.40
CA ALA A 696 4.46 -9.54 8.35
C ALA A 696 3.63 -9.39 7.06
N SER A 697 3.50 -8.18 6.50
CA SER A 697 2.74 -7.96 5.26
C SER A 697 3.36 -8.62 4.03
N PHE A 698 4.69 -8.80 3.99
CA PHE A 698 5.37 -9.48 2.88
C PHE A 698 5.26 -11.00 2.95
N TRP A 699 4.92 -11.57 4.11
CA TRP A 699 4.54 -12.99 4.21
C TRP A 699 3.21 -13.27 3.49
N GLU A 700 2.36 -12.26 3.34
CA GLU A 700 0.92 -12.44 3.09
C GLU A 700 0.39 -11.73 1.84
N GLY A 701 0.99 -10.61 1.42
CA GLY A 701 0.39 -9.68 0.45
C GLY A 701 1.19 -9.42 -0.83
N VAL A 702 2.25 -10.18 -1.11
CA VAL A 702 3.16 -9.87 -2.21
C VAL A 702 3.63 -11.12 -2.94
N ASP A 703 3.29 -11.23 -4.23
CA ASP A 703 3.83 -12.25 -5.13
C ASP A 703 4.88 -11.63 -6.05
N PHE A 704 6.00 -12.32 -6.25
CA PHE A 704 7.16 -11.81 -7.03
C PHE A 704 7.29 -12.56 -8.36
N SER A 705 6.27 -12.44 -9.21
CA SER A 705 6.16 -13.24 -10.43
C SER A 705 7.03 -12.76 -11.60
N SER A 706 7.68 -11.59 -11.48
CA SER A 706 8.52 -11.00 -12.53
C SER A 706 9.92 -11.60 -12.60
N HIS A 707 10.45 -12.10 -11.49
CA HIS A 707 11.81 -12.64 -11.43
C HIS A 707 11.83 -14.15 -11.67
N PRO A 708 12.67 -14.66 -12.58
CA PRO A 708 12.80 -16.10 -12.82
C PRO A 708 13.41 -16.84 -11.60
N PHE A 709 14.17 -16.12 -10.77
CA PHE A 709 14.83 -16.65 -9.58
C PHE A 709 14.70 -15.68 -8.42
N VAL A 710 14.46 -16.22 -7.22
CA VAL A 710 14.46 -15.45 -5.96
C VAL A 710 15.13 -16.28 -4.87
N ILE A 711 16.08 -15.68 -4.14
CA ILE A 711 16.63 -16.21 -2.89
C ILE A 711 15.77 -15.67 -1.75
N GLN A 712 15.10 -16.56 -1.02
CA GLN A 712 14.30 -16.19 0.13
C GLN A 712 15.06 -16.48 1.41
N VAL A 713 15.12 -15.52 2.32
CA VAL A 713 15.78 -15.67 3.62
C VAL A 713 14.75 -15.53 4.73
N VAL A 714 14.67 -16.53 5.61
CA VAL A 714 13.81 -16.54 6.80
C VAL A 714 14.69 -16.54 8.04
N PRO A 715 14.96 -15.36 8.64
CA PRO A 715 15.83 -15.26 9.80
C PRO A 715 15.25 -15.94 11.04
N ARG A 716 13.93 -15.97 11.21
CA ARG A 716 13.27 -16.53 12.40
C ARG A 716 12.01 -17.30 11.99
N LEU A 717 11.74 -18.42 12.65
CA LEU A 717 10.50 -19.18 12.44
C LEU A 717 9.28 -18.31 12.79
N PRO A 718 8.22 -18.31 11.95
CA PRO A 718 7.07 -17.40 12.05
C PRO A 718 6.03 -17.83 13.09
N PHE A 719 6.48 -18.12 14.31
CA PHE A 719 5.58 -18.33 15.45
C PHE A 719 4.87 -17.03 15.80
N GLN A 720 3.58 -17.12 16.11
CA GLN A 720 2.80 -16.01 16.64
C GLN A 720 3.36 -15.57 17.99
N ASN A 721 3.33 -14.27 18.26
CA ASN A 721 3.75 -13.73 19.55
C ASN A 721 2.72 -14.15 20.63
N PRO A 722 3.12 -14.91 21.68
CA PRO A 722 2.19 -15.39 22.70
C PRO A 722 1.54 -14.29 23.55
N GLN A 723 2.04 -13.06 23.46
CA GLN A 723 1.49 -11.90 24.15
C GLN A 723 0.43 -11.17 23.31
N GLU A 724 0.27 -11.50 22.02
CA GLU A 724 -0.80 -10.92 21.20
C GLU A 724 -2.16 -11.36 21.74
N PRO A 725 -3.15 -10.46 21.82
CA PRO A 725 -4.45 -10.74 22.41
C PRO A 725 -5.14 -12.01 21.88
N LEU A 726 -5.31 -12.13 20.55
CA LEU A 726 -5.90 -13.33 19.93
C LEU A 726 -5.13 -14.61 20.28
N THR A 727 -3.80 -14.55 20.25
CA THR A 727 -2.94 -15.72 20.50
C THR A 727 -3.08 -16.16 21.95
N LYS A 728 -3.14 -15.22 22.90
CA LYS A 728 -3.37 -15.48 24.32
C LYS A 728 -4.72 -16.15 24.55
N LYS A 729 -5.80 -15.64 23.95
CA LYS A 729 -7.16 -16.19 24.05
C LYS A 729 -7.24 -17.62 23.52
N ILE A 730 -6.76 -17.86 22.30
CA ILE A 730 -6.76 -19.20 21.70
C ILE A 730 -5.93 -20.17 22.56
N ASN A 731 -4.76 -19.75 23.05
CA ASN A 731 -3.94 -20.61 23.91
C ASN A 731 -4.68 -20.97 25.22
N GLN A 732 -5.35 -20.01 25.85
CA GLN A 732 -6.09 -20.23 27.08
C GLN A 732 -7.27 -21.19 26.86
N GLU A 733 -8.08 -20.98 25.83
CA GLU A 733 -9.21 -21.84 25.44
C GLU A 733 -8.73 -23.28 25.20
N LEU A 734 -7.73 -23.47 24.33
CA LEU A 734 -7.21 -24.80 24.02
C LEU A 734 -6.64 -25.51 25.25
N ASN A 735 -5.93 -24.79 26.13
CA ASN A 735 -5.39 -25.38 27.35
C ASN A 735 -6.51 -25.75 28.34
N GLN A 736 -7.58 -24.96 28.43
CA GLN A 736 -8.76 -25.27 29.26
C GLN A 736 -9.51 -26.51 28.75
N GLU A 737 -9.54 -26.73 27.43
CA GLU A 737 -10.05 -27.94 26.78
C GLU A 737 -9.12 -29.16 26.94
N GLY A 738 -7.97 -29.01 27.61
CA GLY A 738 -6.98 -30.08 27.79
C GLY A 738 -6.12 -30.38 26.55
N LYS A 739 -6.15 -29.50 25.53
CA LYS A 739 -5.30 -29.55 24.34
C LYS A 739 -3.96 -28.86 24.61
N ASN A 740 -2.97 -29.11 23.77
CA ASN A 740 -1.67 -28.45 23.87
C ASN A 740 -1.59 -27.30 22.86
N ALA A 741 -1.81 -26.05 23.31
CA ALA A 741 -1.85 -24.91 22.41
C ALA A 741 -0.61 -24.74 21.51
N PHE A 742 0.58 -25.13 22.00
CA PHE A 742 1.80 -25.05 21.19
C PHE A 742 1.80 -26.07 20.05
N TYR A 743 1.55 -27.35 20.33
CA TYR A 743 1.61 -28.42 19.34
C TYR A 743 0.35 -28.52 18.47
N ASP A 744 -0.81 -28.20 19.02
CA ASP A 744 -2.10 -28.37 18.36
C ASP A 744 -2.52 -27.12 17.55
N TYR A 745 -1.89 -25.95 17.79
CA TYR A 745 -2.20 -24.69 17.09
C TYR A 745 -0.97 -23.89 16.64
N GLN A 746 -0.10 -23.42 17.56
CA GLN A 746 0.99 -22.49 17.19
C GLN A 746 1.98 -23.09 16.17
N LEU A 747 2.38 -24.34 16.39
CA LEU A 747 3.32 -25.04 15.52
C LEU A 747 2.73 -25.30 14.13
N PRO A 748 1.53 -25.88 13.99
CA PRO A 748 0.89 -25.98 12.68
C PRO A 748 0.72 -24.63 11.98
N MET A 749 0.30 -23.58 12.69
CA MET A 749 0.15 -22.25 12.10
C MET A 749 1.48 -21.68 11.59
N ALA A 750 2.59 -21.93 12.31
CA ALA A 750 3.92 -21.56 11.85
C ALA A 750 4.34 -22.35 10.60
N ILE A 751 4.05 -23.65 10.54
CA ILE A 751 4.29 -24.50 9.36
C ILE A 751 3.51 -23.97 8.15
N ILE A 752 2.24 -23.65 8.33
CA ILE A 752 1.37 -23.10 7.28
C ILE A 752 1.94 -21.78 6.75
N ARG A 753 2.34 -20.87 7.63
CA ARG A 753 2.97 -19.60 7.24
C ARG A 753 4.26 -19.81 6.45
N LEU A 754 5.07 -20.80 6.82
CA LEU A 754 6.27 -21.17 6.05
C LEU A 754 5.90 -21.69 4.66
N LYS A 755 4.98 -22.65 4.56
CA LYS A 755 4.50 -23.19 3.26
C LYS A 755 3.92 -22.10 2.36
N GLN A 756 3.14 -21.17 2.93
CA GLN A 756 2.61 -20.02 2.19
C GLN A 756 3.73 -19.12 1.68
N ALA A 757 4.75 -18.81 2.49
CA ALA A 757 5.89 -18.02 2.05
C ALA A 757 6.69 -18.71 0.94
N LEU A 758 6.82 -20.04 1.00
CA LEU A 758 7.49 -20.87 0.00
C LEU A 758 6.73 -20.89 -1.34
N GLY A 759 5.41 -21.05 -1.31
CA GLY A 759 4.57 -21.14 -2.51
C GLY A 759 4.42 -19.82 -3.30
N ARG A 760 4.76 -18.67 -2.70
CA ARG A 760 4.67 -17.35 -3.37
C ARG A 760 5.81 -17.05 -4.33
N SER A 761 6.92 -17.79 -4.22
CA SER A 761 8.09 -17.66 -5.07
C SER A 761 7.98 -18.46 -6.38
N MET A 762 6.87 -19.19 -6.61
CA MET A 762 6.71 -20.18 -7.68
C MET A 762 5.32 -20.11 -8.32
N ARG A 763 5.09 -19.14 -9.23
CA ARG A 763 3.81 -19.01 -9.95
C ARG A 763 3.85 -19.46 -11.41
N ARG A 764 5.03 -19.51 -12.02
CA ARG A 764 5.24 -19.96 -13.40
C ARG A 764 6.00 -21.29 -13.40
N GLU A 765 5.77 -22.14 -14.39
CA GLU A 765 6.39 -23.47 -14.49
C GLU A 765 7.93 -23.43 -14.50
N TYR A 766 8.53 -22.32 -14.91
CA TYR A 766 9.98 -22.15 -15.05
C TYR A 766 10.65 -21.33 -13.94
N GLN A 767 9.86 -20.82 -12.99
CA GLN A 767 10.43 -20.06 -11.87
C GLN A 767 11.13 -21.05 -10.94
N ARG A 768 12.26 -20.69 -10.32
CA ARG A 768 12.89 -21.50 -9.27
C ARG A 768 13.14 -20.66 -8.02
N SER A 769 13.06 -21.27 -6.84
CA SER A 769 13.32 -20.57 -5.58
C SER A 769 14.13 -21.40 -4.60
N LEU A 770 15.08 -20.72 -3.94
CA LEU A 770 15.91 -21.26 -2.88
C LEU A 770 15.59 -20.52 -1.59
N THR A 771 15.19 -21.26 -0.55
CA THR A 771 14.84 -20.67 0.75
C THR A 771 15.86 -21.03 1.82
N LEU A 772 16.51 -20.04 2.40
CA LEU A 772 17.43 -20.17 3.53
C LEU A 772 16.68 -19.93 4.85
N ILE A 773 16.58 -20.96 5.70
CA ILE A 773 16.05 -20.84 7.06
C ILE A 773 17.23 -20.77 8.03
N LEU A 774 17.39 -19.62 8.70
CA LEU A 774 18.52 -19.35 9.60
C LEU A 774 18.24 -19.74 11.06
N ASP A 775 16.99 -20.04 11.39
CA ASP A 775 16.60 -20.31 12.78
C ASP A 775 17.02 -21.71 13.24
N ARG A 776 18.13 -21.78 13.99
CA ARG A 776 18.70 -23.02 14.53
C ARG A 776 17.71 -23.90 15.32
N ARG A 777 16.59 -23.36 15.82
CA ARG A 777 15.58 -24.14 16.55
C ARG A 777 14.95 -25.23 15.69
N ILE A 778 14.93 -25.08 14.36
CA ILE A 778 14.41 -26.11 13.44
C ILE A 778 15.25 -27.40 13.48
N VAL A 779 16.55 -27.29 13.75
CA VAL A 779 17.45 -28.45 13.90
C VAL A 779 17.52 -28.91 15.37
N GLY A 780 17.51 -27.96 16.32
CA GLY A 780 17.78 -28.25 17.73
C GLY A 780 16.58 -28.67 18.59
N LYS A 781 15.33 -28.38 18.17
CA LYS A 781 14.12 -28.66 18.98
C LYS A 781 13.33 -29.85 18.44
N ARG A 782 12.60 -30.54 19.31
CA ARG A 782 11.78 -31.73 18.95
C ARG A 782 10.74 -31.42 17.88
N TYR A 783 10.10 -30.25 17.94
CA TYR A 783 9.11 -29.81 16.95
C TYR A 783 9.72 -29.55 15.57
N GLY A 784 11.04 -29.32 15.48
CA GLY A 784 11.74 -29.10 14.22
C GLY A 784 11.55 -30.23 13.22
N LYS A 785 11.54 -31.48 13.71
CA LYS A 785 11.26 -32.67 12.87
C LYS A 785 9.89 -32.62 12.20
N GLN A 786 8.87 -32.06 12.85
CA GLN A 786 7.53 -31.92 12.27
C GLN A 786 7.51 -30.84 11.19
N ILE A 787 8.20 -29.72 11.41
CA ILE A 787 8.38 -28.68 10.39
C ILE A 787 9.06 -29.29 9.16
N VAL A 788 10.19 -29.98 9.34
CA VAL A 788 10.96 -30.59 8.25
C VAL A 788 10.12 -31.62 7.48
N ALA A 789 9.40 -32.51 8.17
CA ALA A 789 8.56 -33.50 7.52
C ALA A 789 7.48 -32.85 6.66
N SER A 790 6.86 -31.77 7.14
CA SER A 790 5.81 -31.08 6.39
C SER A 790 6.36 -30.28 5.21
N LEU A 791 7.54 -29.66 5.35
CA LEU A 791 8.21 -28.97 4.23
C LEU A 791 8.68 -29.96 3.15
N ALA A 792 9.10 -31.16 3.55
CA ALA A 792 9.56 -32.22 2.63
C ALA A 792 8.43 -32.80 1.74
N GLU A 793 7.16 -32.51 2.05
CA GLU A 793 6.03 -32.86 1.18
C GLU A 793 5.97 -31.98 -0.09
N GLU A 794 6.55 -30.77 -0.02
CA GLU A 794 6.41 -29.75 -1.07
C GLU A 794 7.74 -29.32 -1.69
N ALA A 795 8.87 -29.55 -1.01
CA ALA A 795 10.19 -29.11 -1.45
C ALA A 795 11.30 -30.08 -1.05
N THR A 796 12.43 -30.01 -1.75
CA THR A 796 13.66 -30.69 -1.34
C THR A 796 14.25 -29.97 -0.12
N VAL A 797 14.39 -30.66 1.02
CA VAL A 797 14.90 -30.07 2.26
C VAL A 797 16.32 -30.56 2.56
N LYS A 798 17.27 -29.64 2.72
CA LYS A 798 18.66 -29.93 3.08
C LYS A 798 19.05 -29.21 4.38
N THR A 799 19.96 -29.81 5.14
CA THR A 799 20.53 -29.20 6.35
C THR A 799 22.04 -29.06 6.18
N ILE A 800 22.55 -27.83 6.22
CA ILE A 800 23.96 -27.52 5.96
C ILE A 800 24.55 -26.62 7.05
N SER A 801 25.87 -26.47 7.08
CA SER A 801 26.55 -25.43 7.87
C SER A 801 26.58 -24.09 7.13
N ARG A 802 26.79 -23.01 7.87
CA ARG A 802 26.86 -21.65 7.36
C ARG A 802 27.96 -21.46 6.31
N SER A 803 29.08 -22.18 6.45
CA SER A 803 30.18 -22.17 5.48
C SER A 803 29.84 -22.84 4.15
N GLU A 804 28.78 -23.65 4.09
CA GLU A 804 28.34 -24.37 2.88
C GLU A 804 27.23 -23.60 2.13
N VAL A 805 26.77 -22.44 2.64
CA VAL A 805 25.65 -21.69 2.06
C VAL A 805 25.97 -21.22 0.65
N ASP A 806 27.15 -20.64 0.42
CA ASP A 806 27.55 -20.16 -0.90
C ASP A 806 27.61 -21.32 -1.91
N GLU A 807 28.15 -22.47 -1.50
CA GLU A 807 28.20 -23.66 -2.35
C GLU A 807 26.79 -24.19 -2.67
N ALA A 808 25.86 -24.14 -1.72
CA ALA A 808 24.48 -24.56 -1.94
C ALA A 808 23.74 -23.61 -2.91
N ILE A 809 23.97 -22.30 -2.78
CA ILE A 809 23.42 -21.29 -3.70
C ILE A 809 24.01 -21.48 -5.10
N ASP A 810 25.33 -21.61 -5.20
CA ASP A 810 26.03 -21.80 -6.47
C ASP A 810 25.59 -23.10 -7.15
N ARG A 811 25.46 -24.19 -6.40
CA ARG A 811 24.94 -25.46 -6.90
C ARG A 811 23.51 -25.36 -7.39
N PHE A 812 22.63 -24.67 -6.66
CA PHE A 812 21.24 -24.47 -7.08
C PHE A 812 21.14 -23.68 -8.40
N PHE A 813 22.06 -22.73 -8.63
CA PHE A 813 22.14 -21.99 -9.89
C PHE A 813 22.86 -22.76 -11.01
N ASN A 814 23.83 -23.61 -10.67
CA ASN A 814 24.70 -24.31 -11.63
C ASN A 814 24.30 -25.77 -11.91
N GLU A 815 23.37 -26.38 -11.18
CA GLU A 815 22.74 -27.68 -11.52
C GLU A 815 21.77 -27.55 -12.71
N LEU A 816 22.20 -26.82 -13.75
CA LEU A 816 21.60 -26.73 -15.07
C LEU A 816 22.38 -27.58 -16.08
#